data_AF-A0A8D2QC54-F1
#
_entry.id   AF-A0A8D2QC54-F1
#
_cell.length_a   1.000
_cell.length_b   1.000
_cell.length_c   1.000
_cell.angle_alpha   90.00
_cell.angle_beta   90.00
_cell.angle_gamma   90.00
#
_symmetry.space_group_name_H-M   'P 1'
#
loop_
_entity.id
_entity.type
_entity.pdbx_description
1 polymer ?
#
loop_
_entity_poly.entity_id
_entity_poly.type
_entity_poly.pdbx_seq_one_letter_code
_entity_poly.pdbx_strand_id
1 'polypeptide(L)'
;MKKKVFEAAFPLHKVRLGTECLGENPGEMEEQDGVGVTGAAPRACWVKGTAKLLAAARQLGIKGALMFLHPTNFSALQKEEIREILKKKWARWRVLFKEQPIEQIRCYFGEKVALYFAWLGWYTYLLIFAAVAGLATVAAGATVFSSSQVSKEICNANNTIMCPLCDQNCSFWLLSDTCTYAKVTHMIDNEATVVFAMFMAIWATVFLELWKRERANVVTSWDLYGWDEEEEELALQLINNSQHEPRLYQHSYLRSTIVLVLALLMIMVLIGIAHALVIYRAMAVAVFTQSDTSLLSQHADIVAVLTGSVLHYLTIVIMTKVNWKVALFLCDLEKPRTSTQRENSFTMKIFLFQFFTHFSSLIYVAFFLGRVNGHPGHYVRIAGHWRLEECHPSGCITDLFIQMAVIMLLKQTITPHTAEGDVPSVLASLQHLCLPSTVIQYSFTTIFVAAFPLAPLLALVNNVIEIHMDAIKMMRLRRRMVPRKAKDIGIWLQVLEAIGILAVIGNGLVIAITSDFIPVQVYKYMYSPCTRENHTSMDCSTGYINNSLSVFHIQDFEPHTKARMDGPGLALTGLCCRYRDYRNADDYTYTVQFWHIFAARLAFLILFEHVALCVKLIAAWYIPDVPQRVKNKILTEKHDHLREELREIPSTDLAGRVGSSGRRRAGSLRLGKLQR
;
A
#
# COMPACT_ATOMS: atom_id res chain seq x y z
N MET A 1 17.74 -51.63 17.89
CA MET A 1 18.98 -52.04 17.19
C MET A 1 19.69 -50.90 16.46
N LYS A 2 19.01 -50.03 15.70
CA LYS A 2 19.66 -48.95 14.90
C LYS A 2 20.35 -47.81 15.70
N LYS A 3 19.97 -47.55 16.95
CA LYS A 3 20.66 -46.56 17.82
C LYS A 3 22.01 -47.06 18.34
N LYS A 4 22.11 -48.35 18.70
CA LYS A 4 23.33 -48.96 19.23
C LYS A 4 24.43 -49.16 18.16
N VAL A 5 24.05 -49.32 16.89
CA VAL A 5 25.02 -49.39 15.77
C VAL A 5 25.57 -48.00 15.42
N PHE A 6 24.76 -46.94 15.56
CA PHE A 6 25.20 -45.55 15.35
C PHE A 6 26.18 -45.09 16.44
N GLU A 7 25.94 -45.47 17.71
CA GLU A 7 26.85 -45.19 18.84
C GLU A 7 28.14 -46.05 18.78
N ALA A 8 28.12 -47.23 18.16
CA ALA A 8 29.29 -48.09 18.00
C ALA A 8 30.23 -47.69 16.84
N ALA A 9 29.72 -47.03 15.79
CA ALA A 9 30.51 -46.61 14.63
C ALA A 9 31.24 -45.26 14.82
N PHE A 10 30.79 -44.43 15.78
CA PHE A 10 31.40 -43.13 16.09
C PHE A 10 31.46 -42.92 17.61
N PRO A 11 32.58 -43.27 18.29
CA PRO A 11 32.75 -42.93 19.69
C PRO A 11 32.94 -41.41 19.81
N LEU A 12 31.85 -40.71 20.10
CA LEU A 12 31.77 -39.24 20.31
C LEU A 12 32.64 -38.73 21.48
N HIS A 13 33.45 -39.58 22.13
CA HIS A 13 34.28 -39.21 23.26
C HIS A 13 35.68 -38.69 22.90
N LYS A 14 36.02 -38.53 21.61
CA LYS A 14 37.36 -38.07 21.17
C LYS A 14 37.41 -36.98 20.09
N VAL A 15 36.30 -36.32 19.77
CA VAL A 15 36.38 -35.08 18.97
C VAL A 15 36.43 -33.89 19.92
N ARG A 16 37.64 -33.46 20.25
CA ARG A 16 37.91 -32.21 20.97
C ARG A 16 37.59 -31.05 20.02
N LEU A 17 36.31 -30.66 19.94
CA LEU A 17 35.88 -29.38 19.38
C LEU A 17 36.28 -28.31 20.40
N GLY A 18 37.44 -27.70 20.20
CA GLY A 18 37.86 -26.52 20.95
C GLY A 18 36.97 -25.34 20.57
N THR A 19 36.01 -25.02 21.43
CA THR A 19 35.37 -23.69 21.48
C THR A 19 35.76 -23.09 22.81
N GLU A 20 36.86 -22.33 22.83
CA GLU A 20 37.10 -21.34 23.90
C GLU A 20 36.17 -20.16 23.62
N CYS A 21 35.09 -20.07 24.40
CA CYS A 21 34.39 -18.81 24.61
C CYS A 21 34.92 -18.27 25.94
N LEU A 22 35.71 -17.20 25.89
CA LEU A 22 36.04 -16.40 27.07
C LEU A 22 34.73 -15.89 27.67
N GLY A 23 34.41 -16.36 28.88
CA GLY A 23 33.34 -15.81 29.68
C GLY A 23 33.85 -14.59 30.44
N GLU A 24 33.18 -13.46 30.29
CA GLU A 24 33.24 -12.39 31.30
C GLU A 24 32.11 -12.60 32.32
N ASN A 25 32.48 -12.59 33.59
CA ASN A 25 31.58 -12.71 34.73
C ASN A 25 30.68 -11.47 34.88
N PRO A 26 29.44 -11.61 35.39
CA PRO A 26 28.56 -10.48 35.67
C PRO A 26 28.84 -9.95 37.08
N GLY A 27 29.46 -8.78 37.19
CA GLY A 27 29.61 -8.04 38.44
C GLY A 27 30.15 -6.64 38.18
N GLU A 28 29.49 -5.65 38.76
CA GLU A 28 29.85 -4.22 38.84
C GLU A 28 29.55 -3.36 37.60
N MET A 29 28.46 -2.60 37.71
CA MET A 29 28.13 -1.48 36.84
C MET A 29 28.40 -0.21 37.66
N GLU A 30 29.60 0.36 37.50
CA GLU A 30 29.91 1.72 37.91
C GLU A 30 29.99 2.62 36.67
N GLU A 31 29.47 3.82 36.84
CA GLU A 31 29.28 4.88 35.86
C GLU A 31 30.58 5.66 35.63
N GLN A 32 31.06 5.78 34.38
CA GLN A 32 31.86 6.93 33.94
C GLN A 32 32.06 7.03 32.42
N ASP A 33 32.30 8.27 32.01
CA ASP A 33 32.16 8.90 30.71
C ASP A 33 33.02 8.36 29.54
N GLY A 34 32.50 8.56 28.33
CA GLY A 34 33.23 9.02 27.14
C GLY A 34 34.44 8.21 26.65
N VAL A 35 34.28 7.54 25.49
CA VAL A 35 35.20 7.51 24.33
C VAL A 35 34.76 6.36 23.40
N GLY A 36 34.73 6.63 22.09
CA GLY A 36 34.26 5.70 21.07
C GLY A 36 35.03 4.38 21.05
N VAL A 37 34.31 3.26 21.03
CA VAL A 37 34.86 1.94 20.75
C VAL A 37 33.95 1.22 19.77
N THR A 38 34.54 0.86 18.63
CA THR A 38 34.03 -0.06 17.63
C THR A 38 33.74 -1.42 18.25
N GLY A 39 32.47 -1.68 18.60
CA GLY A 39 31.99 -2.98 19.07
C GLY A 39 31.77 -3.95 17.92
N ALA A 40 32.68 -4.92 17.78
CA ALA A 40 32.56 -6.03 16.84
C ALA A 40 31.38 -6.95 17.21
N ALA A 41 30.34 -6.96 16.37
CA ALA A 41 29.31 -7.99 16.41
C ALA A 41 29.92 -9.37 16.09
N PRO A 42 29.49 -10.47 16.73
CA PRO A 42 30.00 -11.80 16.44
C PRO A 42 29.63 -12.20 15.02
N ARG A 43 30.60 -12.10 14.11
CA ARG A 43 30.55 -12.63 12.74
C ARG A 43 30.79 -14.14 12.79
N ALA A 44 29.74 -14.95 12.93
CA ALA A 44 29.66 -16.30 12.33
C ALA A 44 28.41 -17.04 12.81
N CYS A 45 27.41 -17.19 11.93
CA CYS A 45 26.35 -18.20 12.04
C CYS A 45 26.54 -19.29 10.97
N TRP A 46 27.79 -19.67 10.69
CA TRP A 46 28.10 -20.69 9.70
C TRP A 46 28.94 -21.80 10.32
N VAL A 47 28.41 -23.03 10.31
CA VAL A 47 29.22 -24.22 10.52
C VAL A 47 29.93 -24.51 9.21
N LYS A 48 31.24 -24.23 9.13
CA LYS A 48 32.12 -24.77 8.09
C LYS A 48 32.11 -26.30 8.19
N GLY A 49 31.54 -27.01 7.21
CA GLY A 49 31.59 -28.49 7.18
C GLY A 49 30.54 -29.24 6.37
N THR A 50 29.67 -28.56 5.60
CA THR A 50 28.55 -29.20 4.88
C THR A 50 29.00 -30.18 3.79
N ALA A 51 30.15 -29.97 3.14
CA ALA A 51 30.64 -30.82 2.05
C ALA A 51 30.99 -32.26 2.49
N LYS A 52 31.61 -32.44 3.68
CA LYS A 52 31.96 -33.78 4.20
C LYS A 52 30.74 -34.55 4.73
N LEU A 53 29.74 -33.83 5.27
CA LEU A 53 28.50 -34.44 5.75
C LEU A 53 27.59 -34.89 4.58
N LEU A 54 27.56 -34.15 3.48
CA LEU A 54 26.85 -34.54 2.25
C LEU A 54 27.45 -35.82 1.63
N ALA A 55 28.77 -35.96 1.63
CA ALA A 55 29.45 -37.15 1.14
C ALA A 55 29.13 -38.40 1.99
N ALA A 56 29.05 -38.24 3.32
CA ALA A 56 28.68 -39.32 4.23
C ALA A 56 27.19 -39.71 4.16
N ALA A 57 26.28 -38.74 4.01
CA ALA A 57 24.84 -38.99 3.88
C ALA A 57 24.48 -39.70 2.56
N ARG A 58 25.23 -39.43 1.48
CA ARG A 58 25.11 -40.13 0.19
C ARG A 58 25.48 -41.61 0.28
N GLN A 59 26.46 -41.97 1.12
CA GLN A 59 26.88 -43.38 1.29
C GLN A 59 25.90 -44.21 2.15
N LEU A 60 25.04 -43.58 2.96
CA LEU A 60 24.16 -44.27 3.91
C LEU A 60 22.70 -44.45 3.44
N GLY A 61 22.33 -43.98 2.23
CA GLY A 61 21.01 -44.25 1.64
C GLY A 61 19.80 -43.71 2.41
N ILE A 62 19.99 -42.71 3.30
CA ILE A 62 18.94 -42.18 4.17
C ILE A 62 18.09 -41.15 3.42
N LYS A 63 17.11 -41.63 2.64
CA LYS A 63 16.20 -40.78 1.83
C LYS A 63 15.32 -39.81 2.63
N GLY A 64 15.23 -39.94 3.96
CA GLY A 64 14.41 -39.07 4.82
C GLY A 64 15.16 -38.02 5.64
N ALA A 65 16.50 -38.05 5.68
CA ALA A 65 17.28 -37.18 6.58
C ALA A 65 17.84 -35.92 5.92
N LEU A 66 17.81 -35.82 4.58
CA LEU A 66 18.28 -34.60 3.89
C LEU A 66 17.38 -33.38 4.13
N MET A 67 16.11 -33.58 4.51
CA MET A 67 15.21 -32.48 4.90
C MET A 67 15.67 -31.76 6.19
N PHE A 68 16.57 -32.38 6.96
CA PHE A 68 17.14 -31.82 8.20
C PHE A 68 18.53 -31.21 8.02
N LEU A 69 19.14 -31.30 6.83
CA LEU A 69 20.44 -30.68 6.53
C LEU A 69 20.26 -29.21 6.08
N HIS A 70 19.47 -28.43 6.83
CA HIS A 70 19.52 -26.98 6.75
C HIS A 70 20.74 -26.51 7.56
N PRO A 71 21.58 -25.57 7.09
CA PRO A 71 22.87 -25.21 7.72
C PRO A 71 22.75 -24.52 9.10
N THR A 72 21.56 -24.47 9.69
CA THR A 72 21.31 -23.99 11.05
C THR A 72 21.33 -25.17 12.03
N ASN A 73 22.50 -25.78 12.23
CA ASN A 73 22.71 -26.78 13.29
C ASN A 73 22.81 -26.11 14.67
N PHE A 74 21.80 -25.30 15.02
CA PHE A 74 21.61 -24.83 16.38
C PHE A 74 21.09 -25.98 17.23
N SER A 75 21.72 -26.20 18.39
CA SER A 75 21.21 -27.14 19.39
C SER A 75 19.78 -26.73 19.80
N ALA A 76 18.97 -27.69 20.25
CA ALA A 76 17.62 -27.39 20.75
C ALA A 76 17.65 -26.31 21.85
N LEU A 77 18.68 -26.36 22.70
CA LEU A 77 18.95 -25.40 23.76
C LEU A 77 19.15 -23.97 23.23
N GLN A 78 19.99 -23.77 22.21
CA GLN A 78 20.21 -22.45 21.63
C GLN A 78 18.95 -21.88 20.96
N LYS A 79 18.12 -22.75 20.37
CA LYS A 79 16.83 -22.31 19.79
C LYS A 79 15.85 -21.84 20.86
N GLU A 80 15.85 -22.48 22.03
CA GLU A 80 15.04 -22.06 23.18
C GLU A 80 15.55 -20.75 23.77
N GLU A 81 16.86 -20.59 23.90
CA GLU A 81 17.48 -19.35 24.37
C GLU A 81 17.12 -18.15 23.47
N ILE A 82 17.31 -18.28 22.16
CA ILE A 82 16.95 -17.23 21.19
C ILE A 82 15.45 -16.92 21.25
N ARG A 83 14.60 -17.95 21.40
CA ARG A 83 13.15 -17.78 21.54
C ARG A 83 12.80 -16.95 22.78
N GLU A 84 13.44 -17.19 23.91
CA GLU A 84 13.21 -16.41 25.13
C GLU A 84 13.72 -14.97 25.00
N ILE A 85 14.85 -14.76 24.32
CA ILE A 85 15.34 -13.42 23.98
C ILE A 85 14.31 -12.68 23.11
N LEU A 86 13.78 -13.31 22.06
CA LEU A 86 12.77 -12.72 21.17
C LEU A 86 11.45 -12.43 21.91
N LYS A 87 11.00 -13.33 22.78
CA LYS A 87 9.83 -13.07 23.65
C LYS A 87 10.05 -11.85 24.53
N LYS A 88 11.27 -11.68 25.08
CA LYS A 88 11.59 -10.59 25.99
C LYS A 88 11.80 -9.26 25.27
N LYS A 89 12.56 -9.22 24.18
CA LYS A 89 13.01 -7.99 23.51
C LYS A 89 12.11 -7.54 22.36
N TRP A 90 11.21 -8.39 21.85
CA TRP A 90 10.44 -8.09 20.64
C TRP A 90 8.93 -8.33 20.80
N ALA A 91 8.51 -9.52 21.26
CA ALA A 91 7.09 -9.89 21.39
C ALA A 91 6.43 -9.46 22.72
N ARG A 92 6.67 -8.22 23.17
CA ARG A 92 6.04 -7.60 24.35
C ARG A 92 5.64 -6.15 24.07
N TRP A 93 4.41 -5.80 24.44
CA TRP A 93 3.88 -4.42 24.37
C TRP A 93 4.71 -3.39 25.13
N ARG A 94 5.38 -3.78 26.22
CA ARG A 94 6.27 -2.87 27.00
C ARG A 94 7.52 -2.42 26.23
N VAL A 95 7.78 -2.98 25.06
CA VAL A 95 8.99 -2.79 24.26
C VAL A 95 8.67 -2.13 22.91
N LEU A 96 7.52 -1.44 22.83
CA LEU A 96 6.94 -0.92 21.58
C LEU A 96 7.89 0.00 20.77
N PHE A 97 8.71 0.79 21.45
CA PHE A 97 9.57 1.80 20.82
C PHE A 97 11.04 1.39 20.74
N LYS A 98 11.39 0.13 21.05
CA LYS A 98 12.78 -0.33 20.93
C LYS A 98 13.05 -0.88 19.53
N GLU A 99 14.31 -0.78 19.11
CA GLU A 99 14.77 -1.31 17.83
C GLU A 99 14.55 -2.82 17.71
N GLN A 100 14.28 -3.25 16.48
CA GLN A 100 13.96 -4.64 16.18
C GLN A 100 15.24 -5.50 16.10
N PRO A 101 15.29 -6.66 16.79
CA PRO A 101 16.42 -7.58 16.76
C PRO A 101 16.42 -8.45 15.47
N ILE A 102 16.66 -7.83 14.30
CA ILE A 102 16.55 -8.49 12.98
C ILE A 102 17.43 -9.73 12.85
N GLU A 103 18.64 -9.69 13.40
CA GLU A 103 19.58 -10.81 13.31
C GLU A 103 19.11 -12.04 14.12
N GLN A 104 18.52 -11.83 15.29
CA GLN A 104 17.94 -12.91 16.09
C GLN A 104 16.67 -13.47 15.43
N ILE A 105 15.86 -12.61 14.80
CA ILE A 105 14.68 -13.02 14.02
C ILE A 105 15.14 -13.89 12.85
N ARG A 106 16.22 -13.51 12.15
CA ARG A 106 16.83 -14.27 11.05
C ARG A 106 17.26 -15.66 11.50
N CYS A 107 18.03 -15.75 12.59
CA CYS A 107 18.50 -17.03 13.13
C CYS A 107 17.36 -17.98 13.55
N TYR A 108 16.21 -17.43 13.98
CA TYR A 108 15.08 -18.23 14.45
C TYR A 108 14.04 -18.55 13.37
N PHE A 109 13.61 -17.58 12.57
CA PHE A 109 12.55 -17.73 11.57
C PHE A 109 13.05 -17.86 10.13
N GLY A 110 14.33 -17.59 9.86
CA GLY A 110 14.90 -17.55 8.52
C GLY A 110 14.89 -16.15 7.89
N GLU A 111 15.60 -16.03 6.77
CA GLU A 111 15.88 -14.76 6.11
C GLU A 111 14.64 -14.14 5.48
N LYS A 112 13.70 -14.95 4.95
CA LYS A 112 12.43 -14.44 4.38
C LYS A 112 11.59 -13.68 5.41
N VAL A 113 11.51 -14.16 6.65
CA VAL A 113 10.76 -13.49 7.72
C VAL A 113 11.53 -12.27 8.24
N ALA A 114 12.85 -12.40 8.39
CA ALA A 114 13.69 -11.27 8.80
C ALA A 114 13.63 -10.11 7.80
N LEU A 115 13.61 -10.41 6.49
CA LEU A 115 13.52 -9.41 5.44
C LEU A 115 12.18 -8.66 5.46
N TYR A 116 11.08 -9.36 5.79
CA TYR A 116 9.78 -8.73 5.98
C TYR A 116 9.82 -7.71 7.13
N PHE A 117 10.34 -8.08 8.31
CA PHE A 117 10.42 -7.16 9.44
C PHE A 117 11.44 -6.03 9.22
N ALA A 118 12.51 -6.29 8.47
CA ALA A 118 13.44 -5.25 8.03
C ALA A 118 12.74 -4.22 7.12
N TRP A 119 11.94 -4.68 6.14
CA TRP A 119 11.12 -3.80 5.29
C TRP A 119 10.11 -3.01 6.09
N LEU A 120 9.35 -3.69 6.96
CA LEU A 120 8.31 -3.07 7.78
C LEU A 120 8.89 -2.02 8.73
N GLY A 121 10.05 -2.31 9.34
CA GLY A 121 10.79 -1.35 10.17
C GLY A 121 11.25 -0.14 9.37
N TRP A 122 11.84 -0.35 8.19
CA TRP A 122 12.28 0.73 7.30
C TRP A 122 11.12 1.62 6.84
N TYR A 123 10.02 1.00 6.44
CA TYR A 123 8.78 1.68 6.07
C TYR A 123 8.23 2.53 7.23
N THR A 124 8.21 1.99 8.44
CA THR A 124 7.76 2.70 9.65
C THR A 124 8.67 3.87 9.99
N TYR A 125 9.99 3.71 9.84
CA TYR A 125 10.95 4.80 10.06
C TYR A 125 10.74 5.96 9.08
N LEU A 126 10.63 5.66 7.78
CA LEU A 126 10.42 6.71 6.77
C LEU A 126 9.02 7.35 6.82
N LEU A 127 8.01 6.63 7.33
CA LEU A 127 6.68 7.18 7.59
C LEU A 127 6.70 8.30 8.65
N ILE A 128 7.67 8.35 9.55
CA ILE A 128 7.78 9.43 10.55
C ILE A 128 7.90 10.79 9.85
N PHE A 129 8.73 10.89 8.81
CA PHE A 129 8.89 12.13 8.05
C PHE A 129 7.59 12.53 7.34
N ALA A 130 6.88 11.56 6.77
CA ALA A 130 5.58 11.80 6.14
C ALA A 130 4.50 12.22 7.14
N ALA A 131 4.47 11.60 8.33
CA ALA A 131 3.53 11.94 9.40
C ALA A 131 3.77 13.34 9.96
N VAL A 132 5.04 13.75 10.13
CA VAL A 132 5.40 15.12 10.55
C VAL A 132 4.97 16.14 9.50
N ALA A 133 5.25 15.89 8.21
CA ALA A 133 4.82 16.78 7.13
C ALA A 133 3.29 16.88 7.03
N GLY A 134 2.58 15.75 7.18
CA GLY A 134 1.11 15.72 7.20
C GLY A 134 0.52 16.48 8.38
N LEU A 135 1.08 16.30 9.58
CA LEU A 135 0.67 17.04 10.79
C LEU A 135 0.92 18.54 10.64
N ALA A 136 2.08 18.93 10.08
CA ALA A 136 2.39 20.33 9.80
C ALA A 136 1.41 20.95 8.80
N THR A 137 1.01 20.19 7.77
CA THR A 137 0.03 20.63 6.77
C THR A 137 -1.35 20.87 7.39
N VAL A 138 -1.80 19.96 8.27
CA VAL A 138 -3.07 20.14 9.00
C VAL A 138 -2.98 21.28 10.01
N ALA A 139 -1.86 21.44 10.71
CA ALA A 139 -1.63 22.56 11.63
C ALA A 139 -1.68 23.90 10.88
N ALA A 140 -1.03 23.99 9.71
CA ALA A 140 -1.12 25.17 8.84
C ALA A 140 -2.57 25.45 8.42
N GLY A 141 -3.32 24.42 7.99
CA GLY A 141 -4.75 24.54 7.69
C GLY A 141 -5.59 25.02 8.89
N ALA A 142 -5.27 24.55 10.10
CA ALA A 142 -5.93 24.96 11.33
C ALA A 142 -5.65 26.43 11.69
N THR A 143 -4.45 26.95 11.42
CA THR A 143 -4.15 28.38 11.66
C THR A 143 -4.96 29.31 10.76
N VAL A 144 -5.34 28.87 9.56
CA VAL A 144 -6.12 29.64 8.58
C VAL A 144 -7.63 29.30 8.65
N PHE A 145 -8.04 28.45 9.59
CA PHE A 145 -9.40 27.90 9.72
C PHE A 145 -10.51 28.96 9.84
N SER A 146 -10.22 30.11 10.46
CA SER A 146 -11.19 31.20 10.66
C SER A 146 -11.03 32.35 9.66
N SER A 147 -9.95 32.38 8.88
CA SER A 147 -9.60 33.54 8.06
C SER A 147 -10.15 33.47 6.63
N SER A 148 -10.54 32.29 6.15
CA SER A 148 -10.93 32.09 4.75
C SER A 148 -12.16 32.89 4.35
N GLN A 149 -12.03 33.67 3.28
CA GLN A 149 -13.13 34.48 2.75
C GLN A 149 -14.30 33.60 2.26
N VAL A 150 -13.99 32.46 1.63
CA VAL A 150 -15.00 31.52 1.10
C VAL A 150 -15.86 30.93 2.22
N SER A 151 -15.27 30.48 3.33
CA SER A 151 -16.05 29.94 4.45
C SER A 151 -16.83 31.03 5.17
N LYS A 152 -16.32 32.27 5.27
CA LYS A 152 -17.06 33.42 5.81
C LYS A 152 -18.30 33.74 4.97
N GLU A 153 -18.18 33.71 3.64
CA GLU A 153 -19.32 33.93 2.73
C GLU A 153 -20.40 32.87 2.92
N ILE A 154 -20.03 31.58 3.01
CA ILE A 154 -20.99 30.49 3.29
C ILE A 154 -21.68 30.71 4.63
N CYS A 155 -20.93 31.01 5.70
CA CYS A 155 -21.48 31.20 7.04
C CYS A 155 -22.38 32.44 7.18
N ASN A 156 -22.18 33.47 6.36
CA ASN A 156 -22.98 34.71 6.38
C ASN A 156 -24.19 34.66 5.41
N ALA A 157 -24.31 33.62 4.60
CA ALA A 157 -25.31 33.53 3.54
C ALA A 157 -26.69 33.08 4.05
N ASN A 158 -27.30 33.87 4.94
CA ASN A 158 -28.59 33.56 5.57
C ASN A 158 -29.80 33.72 4.62
N ASN A 159 -29.61 34.34 3.46
CA ASN A 159 -30.68 34.60 2.48
C ASN A 159 -30.57 33.73 1.21
N THR A 160 -29.53 32.90 1.08
CA THR A 160 -29.36 32.05 -0.11
C THR A 160 -30.01 30.69 0.11
N ILE A 161 -31.12 30.46 -0.59
CA ILE A 161 -31.88 29.22 -0.55
C ILE A 161 -31.33 28.25 -1.59
N MET A 162 -31.04 27.03 -1.17
CA MET A 162 -30.53 25.96 -2.03
C MET A 162 -31.65 25.03 -2.49
N CYS A 163 -31.50 24.47 -3.69
CA CYS A 163 -32.45 23.51 -4.23
C CYS A 163 -32.42 22.18 -3.42
N PRO A 164 -33.56 21.47 -3.31
CA PRO A 164 -33.66 20.24 -2.53
C PRO A 164 -32.86 19.09 -3.17
N LEU A 165 -32.25 18.29 -2.29
CA LEU A 165 -31.40 17.14 -2.65
C LEU A 165 -32.21 15.88 -3.01
N CYS A 166 -33.53 15.87 -2.79
CA CYS A 166 -34.41 14.75 -3.11
C CYS A 166 -35.70 15.18 -3.84
N ASP A 167 -36.35 14.21 -4.49
CA ASP A 167 -37.48 14.45 -5.40
C ASP A 167 -38.82 14.66 -4.68
N GLN A 168 -39.01 14.03 -3.52
CA GLN A 168 -40.26 14.08 -2.76
C GLN A 168 -40.00 14.31 -1.27
N ASN A 169 -40.80 15.18 -0.67
CA ASN A 169 -40.81 15.45 0.77
C ASN A 169 -39.51 16.04 1.35
N CYS A 170 -38.62 16.58 0.50
CA CYS A 170 -37.51 17.44 0.94
C CYS A 170 -37.93 18.90 0.96
N SER A 171 -37.54 19.61 2.02
CA SER A 171 -37.63 21.07 2.11
C SER A 171 -36.42 21.73 1.46
N PHE A 172 -36.58 23.01 1.11
CA PHE A 172 -35.46 23.87 0.80
C PHE A 172 -34.60 24.10 2.05
N TRP A 173 -33.30 24.30 1.86
CA TRP A 173 -32.33 24.47 2.95
C TRP A 173 -31.47 25.70 2.72
N LEU A 174 -30.92 26.27 3.80
CA LEU A 174 -30.11 27.48 3.75
C LEU A 174 -28.63 27.12 3.62
N LEU A 175 -27.89 27.89 2.83
CA LEU A 175 -26.45 27.66 2.66
C LEU A 175 -25.67 27.79 3.97
N SER A 176 -26.09 28.69 4.88
CA SER A 176 -25.48 28.92 6.19
C SER A 176 -25.44 27.67 7.08
N ASP A 177 -26.36 26.73 6.90
CA ASP A 177 -26.44 25.50 7.70
C ASP A 177 -25.20 24.60 7.48
N THR A 178 -24.51 24.79 6.36
CA THR A 178 -23.32 24.03 5.98
C THR A 178 -22.00 24.66 6.42
N CYS A 179 -22.06 25.72 7.24
CA CYS A 179 -20.90 26.48 7.71
C CYS A 179 -19.83 25.62 8.41
N THR A 180 -20.22 24.67 9.27
CA THR A 180 -19.27 23.79 9.99
C THR A 180 -18.49 22.91 9.02
N TYR A 181 -19.19 22.28 8.07
CA TYR A 181 -18.60 21.46 7.02
C TYR A 181 -17.69 22.28 6.11
N ALA A 182 -18.10 23.47 5.69
CA ALA A 182 -17.29 24.35 4.86
C ALA A 182 -15.96 24.76 5.52
N LYS A 183 -15.97 25.01 6.84
CA LYS A 183 -14.74 25.28 7.60
C LYS A 183 -13.81 24.06 7.65
N VAL A 184 -14.36 22.87 7.87
CA VAL A 184 -13.60 21.61 7.87
C VAL A 184 -13.04 21.31 6.47
N THR A 185 -13.83 21.48 5.41
CA THR A 185 -13.35 21.33 4.02
C THR A 185 -12.17 22.25 3.79
N HIS A 186 -12.25 23.54 4.13
CA HIS A 186 -11.15 24.49 3.91
C HIS A 186 -9.90 24.16 4.73
N MET A 187 -10.04 23.54 5.92
CA MET A 187 -8.90 23.06 6.70
C MET A 187 -8.09 22.01 5.93
N ILE A 188 -8.79 21.13 5.20
CA ILE A 188 -8.22 20.00 4.46
C ILE A 188 -7.85 20.40 3.01
N ASP A 189 -8.68 21.19 2.36
CA ASP A 189 -8.52 21.60 0.97
C ASP A 189 -7.91 23.00 0.91
N ASN A 190 -6.60 23.07 1.16
CA ASN A 190 -5.84 24.31 1.21
C ASN A 190 -4.61 24.22 0.28
N GLU A 191 -3.92 25.34 0.08
CA GLU A 191 -2.75 25.36 -0.81
C GLU A 191 -1.61 24.46 -0.28
N ALA A 192 -1.52 24.28 1.04
CA ALA A 192 -0.52 23.41 1.66
C ALA A 192 -0.77 21.92 1.37
N THR A 193 -2.01 21.46 1.15
CA THR A 193 -2.27 20.06 0.81
C THR A 193 -1.84 19.70 -0.61
N VAL A 194 -1.86 20.66 -1.54
CA VAL A 194 -1.27 20.48 -2.88
C VAL A 194 0.25 20.29 -2.77
N VAL A 195 0.93 21.11 -1.96
CA VAL A 195 2.37 20.98 -1.69
C VAL A 195 2.68 19.65 -1.00
N PHE A 196 1.84 19.25 -0.04
CA PHE A 196 1.97 17.97 0.65
C PHE A 196 1.76 16.78 -0.29
N ALA A 197 0.81 16.83 -1.22
CA ALA A 197 0.62 15.78 -2.22
C ALA A 197 1.86 15.63 -3.14
N MET A 198 2.48 16.74 -3.54
CA MET A 198 3.76 16.71 -4.26
C MET A 198 4.87 16.11 -3.41
N PHE A 199 5.00 16.53 -2.15
CA PHE A 199 5.95 15.95 -1.20
C PHE A 199 5.73 14.43 -1.05
N MET A 200 4.49 13.96 -0.99
CA MET A 200 4.18 12.54 -0.86
C MET A 200 4.50 11.73 -2.11
N ALA A 201 4.35 12.30 -3.30
CA ALA A 201 4.82 11.67 -4.54
C ALA A 201 6.36 11.49 -4.52
N ILE A 202 7.09 12.52 -4.10
CA ILE A 202 8.55 12.47 -3.95
C ILE A 202 8.93 11.45 -2.88
N TRP A 203 8.29 11.52 -1.70
CA TRP A 203 8.52 10.62 -0.59
C TRP A 203 8.32 9.16 -0.99
N ALA A 204 7.26 8.82 -1.75
CA ALA A 204 7.00 7.46 -2.21
C ALA A 204 8.12 6.94 -3.12
N THR A 205 8.65 7.79 -4.00
CA THR A 205 9.79 7.42 -4.87
C THR A 205 11.07 7.24 -4.07
N VAL A 206 11.42 8.21 -3.23
CA VAL A 206 12.61 8.17 -2.37
C VAL A 206 12.55 6.96 -1.42
N PHE A 207 11.39 6.66 -0.85
CA PHE A 207 11.18 5.49 0.00
C PHE A 207 11.55 4.19 -0.71
N LEU A 208 11.06 3.98 -1.94
CA LEU A 208 11.33 2.75 -2.68
C LEU A 208 12.79 2.66 -3.11
N GLU A 209 13.39 3.74 -3.60
CA GLU A 209 14.81 3.75 -4.00
C GLU A 209 15.75 3.55 -2.80
N LEU A 210 15.46 4.18 -1.65
CA LEU A 210 16.20 3.94 -0.41
C LEU A 210 16.03 2.50 0.10
N TRP A 211 14.83 1.92 -0.03
CA TRP A 211 14.62 0.52 0.34
C TRP A 211 15.40 -0.45 -0.56
N LYS A 212 15.45 -0.22 -1.88
CA LYS A 212 16.26 -1.04 -2.80
C LYS A 212 17.73 -1.05 -2.38
N ARG A 213 18.25 0.12 -2.00
CA ARG A 213 19.61 0.30 -1.49
C ARG A 213 19.85 -0.39 -0.15
N GLU A 214 18.95 -0.22 0.80
CA GLU A 214 19.10 -0.82 2.14
C GLU A 214 18.99 -2.35 2.08
N ARG A 215 18.05 -2.86 1.29
CA ARG A 215 17.95 -4.29 0.99
C ARG A 215 19.27 -4.84 0.46
N ALA A 216 19.97 -4.14 -0.44
CA ALA A 216 21.25 -4.60 -0.96
C ALA A 216 22.31 -4.75 0.14
N ASN A 217 22.37 -3.81 1.09
CA ASN A 217 23.25 -3.94 2.28
C ASN A 217 22.90 -5.17 3.12
N VAL A 218 21.62 -5.33 3.44
CA VAL A 218 21.11 -6.42 4.28
C VAL A 218 21.38 -7.78 3.64
N VAL A 219 21.04 -7.96 2.37
CA VAL A 219 21.17 -9.22 1.62
C VAL A 219 22.65 -9.60 1.43
N THR A 220 23.53 -8.63 1.15
CA THR A 220 24.98 -8.87 1.09
C THR A 220 25.59 -9.15 2.46
N SER A 221 25.02 -8.63 3.55
CA SER A 221 25.45 -9.00 4.91
C SER A 221 25.07 -10.45 5.26
N TRP A 222 24.02 -10.97 4.62
CA TRP A 222 23.51 -12.31 4.81
C TRP A 222 24.08 -13.34 3.83
N ASP A 223 25.02 -12.93 2.97
CA ASP A 223 25.63 -13.79 1.94
C ASP A 223 24.58 -14.40 0.97
N LEU A 224 23.54 -13.62 0.67
CA LEU A 224 22.41 -14.01 -0.18
C LEU A 224 22.42 -13.30 -1.55
N TYR A 225 23.42 -12.48 -1.83
CA TYR A 225 23.43 -11.65 -3.04
C TYR A 225 23.55 -12.47 -4.34
N GLY A 226 24.36 -13.54 -4.32
CA GLY A 226 24.50 -14.48 -5.45
C GLY A 226 23.52 -15.65 -5.42
N TRP A 227 22.60 -15.68 -4.46
CA TRP A 227 21.67 -16.79 -4.29
C TRP A 227 20.55 -16.74 -5.34
N ASP A 228 20.28 -17.89 -5.96
CA ASP A 228 19.17 -18.06 -6.88
C ASP A 228 18.13 -19.06 -6.35
N GLU A 229 16.88 -18.60 -6.31
CA GLU A 229 15.75 -19.36 -5.76
C GLU A 229 15.40 -20.55 -6.66
N GLU A 230 15.55 -20.39 -7.99
CA GLU A 230 15.28 -21.47 -8.94
C GLU A 230 16.30 -22.60 -8.85
N GLU A 231 17.58 -22.29 -8.64
CA GLU A 231 18.64 -23.29 -8.44
C GLU A 231 18.40 -24.12 -7.17
N GLU A 232 17.99 -23.48 -6.07
CA GLU A 232 17.69 -24.18 -4.82
C GLU A 232 16.42 -25.05 -4.93
N GLU A 233 15.33 -24.55 -5.53
CA GLU A 233 14.13 -25.35 -5.75
C GLU A 233 14.43 -26.59 -6.60
N LEU A 234 15.21 -26.43 -7.67
CA LEU A 234 15.61 -27.53 -8.54
C LEU A 234 16.51 -28.52 -7.78
N ALA A 235 17.48 -28.03 -7.02
CA ALA A 235 18.34 -28.87 -6.20
C ALA A 235 17.53 -29.70 -5.18
N LEU A 236 16.54 -29.11 -4.52
CA LEU A 236 15.65 -29.80 -3.59
C LEU A 236 14.82 -30.89 -4.28
N GLN A 237 14.35 -30.63 -5.50
CA GLN A 237 13.61 -31.62 -6.29
C GLN A 237 14.51 -32.79 -6.71
N LEU A 238 15.74 -32.53 -7.14
CA LEU A 238 16.73 -33.58 -7.44
C LEU A 238 17.15 -34.39 -6.21
N ILE A 239 17.23 -33.75 -5.04
CA ILE A 239 17.51 -34.42 -3.77
C ILE A 239 16.38 -35.39 -3.41
N ASN A 240 15.12 -34.96 -3.57
CA ASN A 240 13.97 -35.79 -3.27
C ASN A 240 13.81 -36.93 -4.30
N ASN A 241 14.06 -36.63 -5.58
CA ASN A 241 14.05 -37.60 -6.67
C ASN A 241 15.23 -37.36 -7.62
N SER A 242 16.23 -38.24 -7.59
CA SER A 242 17.44 -38.12 -8.42
C SER A 242 17.19 -38.25 -9.92
N GLN A 243 16.05 -38.83 -10.33
CA GLN A 243 15.61 -38.92 -11.73
C GLN A 243 14.64 -37.80 -12.10
N HIS A 244 14.55 -36.73 -11.30
CA HIS A 244 13.68 -35.61 -11.60
C HIS A 244 14.16 -34.86 -12.85
N GLU A 245 13.37 -34.90 -13.91
CA GLU A 245 13.59 -34.04 -15.07
C GLU A 245 12.94 -32.67 -14.85
N PRO A 246 13.62 -31.57 -15.20
CA PRO A 246 13.05 -30.25 -15.08
C PRO A 246 11.82 -30.12 -16.00
N ARG A 247 10.70 -29.63 -15.44
CA ARG A 247 9.51 -29.34 -16.24
C ARG A 247 9.83 -28.26 -17.28
N LEU A 248 9.61 -28.57 -18.56
CA LEU A 248 9.77 -27.60 -19.65
C LEU A 248 8.67 -26.53 -19.63
N TYR A 249 9.00 -25.35 -20.13
CA TYR A 249 8.04 -24.26 -20.27
C TYR A 249 6.97 -24.61 -21.31
N GLN A 250 5.73 -24.81 -20.86
CA GLN A 250 4.57 -25.02 -21.72
C GLN A 250 3.57 -23.88 -21.48
N HIS A 251 3.52 -22.92 -22.39
CA HIS A 251 2.53 -21.85 -22.34
C HIS A 251 1.31 -22.21 -23.19
N SER A 252 0.16 -22.30 -22.54
CA SER A 252 -1.12 -22.48 -23.23
C SER A 252 -1.84 -21.13 -23.27
N TYR A 253 -1.83 -20.48 -24.44
CA TYR A 253 -2.53 -19.21 -24.65
C TYR A 253 -4.01 -19.31 -24.27
N LEU A 254 -4.68 -20.43 -24.62
CA LEU A 254 -6.09 -20.64 -24.26
C LEU A 254 -6.33 -20.60 -22.74
N ARG A 255 -5.52 -21.32 -21.95
CA ARG A 255 -5.66 -21.31 -20.49
C ARG A 255 -5.36 -19.93 -19.90
N SER A 256 -4.31 -19.27 -20.39
CA SER A 256 -3.96 -17.92 -19.93
C SER A 256 -5.06 -16.91 -20.24
N THR A 257 -5.66 -16.97 -21.43
CA THR A 257 -6.77 -16.11 -21.82
C THR A 257 -8.02 -16.39 -20.98
N ILE A 258 -8.37 -17.66 -20.71
CA ILE A 258 -9.49 -18.01 -19.82
C ILE A 258 -9.26 -17.44 -18.42
N VAL A 259 -8.07 -17.59 -17.85
CA VAL A 259 -7.73 -17.04 -16.53
C VAL A 259 -7.84 -15.51 -16.52
N LEU A 260 -7.37 -14.84 -17.57
CA LEU A 260 -7.49 -13.38 -17.72
C LEU A 260 -8.97 -12.95 -17.79
N VAL A 261 -9.79 -13.60 -18.61
CA VAL A 261 -11.21 -13.29 -18.75
C VAL A 261 -11.96 -13.49 -17.43
N LEU A 262 -11.70 -14.60 -16.71
CA LEU A 262 -12.31 -14.85 -15.41
C LEU A 262 -11.86 -13.83 -14.35
N ALA A 263 -10.58 -13.42 -14.37
CA ALA A 263 -10.08 -12.39 -13.47
C ALA A 263 -10.72 -11.02 -13.74
N LEU A 264 -10.87 -10.64 -15.02
CA LEU A 264 -11.56 -9.41 -15.42
C LEU A 264 -13.05 -9.45 -15.05
N LEU A 265 -13.71 -10.59 -15.25
CA LEU A 265 -15.10 -10.77 -14.82
C LEU A 265 -15.25 -10.59 -13.30
N MET A 266 -14.33 -11.16 -12.52
CA MET A 266 -14.30 -10.95 -11.07
C MET A 266 -14.13 -9.47 -10.71
N ILE A 267 -13.23 -8.75 -11.39
CA ILE A 267 -13.05 -7.30 -11.18
C ILE A 267 -14.33 -6.53 -11.47
N MET A 268 -15.03 -6.84 -12.57
CA MET A 268 -16.32 -6.20 -12.89
C MET A 268 -17.38 -6.44 -11.81
N VAL A 269 -17.42 -7.66 -11.24
CA VAL A 269 -18.31 -7.98 -10.11
C VAL A 269 -17.94 -7.16 -8.86
N LEU A 270 -16.65 -7.03 -8.54
CA LEU A 270 -16.19 -6.22 -7.41
C LEU A 270 -16.59 -4.75 -7.56
N ILE A 271 -16.37 -4.20 -8.75
CA ILE A 271 -16.75 -2.83 -9.09
C ILE A 271 -18.27 -2.69 -8.96
N GLY A 272 -19.06 -3.61 -9.53
CA GLY A 272 -20.52 -3.59 -9.46
C GLY A 272 -21.06 -3.62 -8.03
N ILE A 273 -20.49 -4.45 -7.15
CA ILE A 273 -20.88 -4.52 -5.73
C ILE A 273 -20.54 -3.22 -5.01
N ALA A 274 -19.37 -2.64 -5.26
CA ALA A 274 -18.99 -1.36 -4.67
C ALA A 274 -19.95 -0.23 -5.09
N HIS A 275 -20.37 -0.20 -6.37
CA HIS A 275 -21.37 0.75 -6.84
C HIS A 275 -22.75 0.50 -6.21
N ALA A 276 -23.16 -0.76 -6.10
CA ALA A 276 -24.41 -1.13 -5.44
C ALA A 276 -24.47 -0.67 -3.97
N LEU A 277 -23.34 -0.72 -3.25
CA LEU A 277 -23.26 -0.21 -1.88
C LEU A 277 -23.46 1.31 -1.79
N VAL A 278 -22.87 2.07 -2.74
CA VAL A 278 -23.06 3.52 -2.76
C VAL A 278 -24.50 3.87 -3.13
N ILE A 279 -25.06 3.18 -4.12
CA ILE A 279 -26.48 3.32 -4.48
C ILE A 279 -27.37 2.98 -3.28
N TYR A 280 -27.07 1.91 -2.54
CA TYR A 280 -27.81 1.57 -1.33
C TYR A 280 -27.80 2.70 -0.30
N ARG A 281 -26.65 3.37 -0.07
CA ARG A 281 -26.55 4.51 0.85
C ARG A 281 -27.49 5.63 0.42
N ALA A 282 -27.46 6.02 -0.86
CA ALA A 282 -28.32 7.06 -1.42
C ALA A 282 -29.81 6.70 -1.24
N MET A 283 -30.17 5.45 -1.52
CA MET A 283 -31.52 4.94 -1.33
C MET A 283 -31.94 4.93 0.14
N ALA A 284 -31.04 4.59 1.05
CA ALA A 284 -31.32 4.58 2.49
C ALA A 284 -31.64 6.00 3.00
N VAL A 285 -30.93 7.04 2.53
CA VAL A 285 -31.26 8.44 2.86
C VAL A 285 -32.68 8.78 2.38
N ALA A 286 -33.03 8.47 1.13
CA ALA A 286 -34.35 8.74 0.58
C ALA A 286 -35.48 8.01 1.34
N VAL A 287 -35.23 6.78 1.80
CA VAL A 287 -36.21 6.01 2.58
C VAL A 287 -36.33 6.51 4.02
N PHE A 288 -35.22 6.84 4.68
CA PHE A 288 -35.26 7.29 6.07
C PHE A 288 -35.86 8.68 6.23
N THR A 289 -35.67 9.57 5.25
CA THR A 289 -36.34 10.88 5.22
C THR A 289 -37.86 10.77 5.05
N GLN A 290 -38.34 9.73 4.38
CA GLN A 290 -39.78 9.45 4.20
C GLN A 290 -40.39 8.62 5.33
N SER A 291 -39.62 8.19 6.32
CA SER A 291 -40.12 7.37 7.42
C SER A 291 -41.07 8.15 8.33
N ASP A 292 -42.19 7.52 8.72
CA ASP A 292 -43.17 8.10 9.65
C ASP A 292 -42.60 8.32 11.07
N THR A 293 -41.49 7.67 11.41
CA THR A 293 -40.86 7.86 12.72
C THR A 293 -40.06 9.16 12.75
N SER A 294 -40.35 10.02 13.73
CA SER A 294 -39.70 11.33 13.88
C SER A 294 -38.18 11.23 14.09
N LEU A 295 -37.70 10.16 14.72
CA LEU A 295 -36.27 9.94 14.96
C LEU A 295 -35.51 9.58 13.67
N LEU A 296 -36.06 8.71 12.81
CA LEU A 296 -35.40 8.33 11.55
C LEU A 296 -35.41 9.48 10.54
N SER A 297 -36.49 10.24 10.46
CA SER A 297 -36.58 11.39 9.54
C SER A 297 -35.68 12.55 9.96
N GLN A 298 -35.55 12.86 11.25
CA GLN A 298 -34.66 13.94 11.74
C GLN A 298 -33.17 13.59 11.68
N HIS A 299 -32.81 12.31 11.75
CA HIS A 299 -31.41 11.86 11.72
C HIS A 299 -31.09 10.96 10.53
N ALA A 300 -31.86 11.09 9.44
CA ALA A 300 -31.79 10.23 8.26
C ALA A 300 -30.37 10.12 7.69
N ASP A 301 -29.67 11.24 7.53
CA ASP A 301 -28.31 11.27 6.97
C ASP A 301 -27.31 10.52 7.84
N ILE A 302 -27.34 10.76 9.15
CA ILE A 302 -26.42 10.12 10.11
C ILE A 302 -26.69 8.61 10.15
N VAL A 303 -27.96 8.21 10.20
CA VAL A 303 -28.35 6.80 10.22
C VAL A 303 -27.96 6.10 8.91
N ALA A 304 -28.18 6.73 7.75
CA ALA A 304 -27.78 6.18 6.46
C ALA A 304 -26.27 6.03 6.29
N VAL A 305 -25.49 7.01 6.75
CA VAL A 305 -24.02 6.93 6.75
C VAL A 305 -23.53 5.80 7.66
N LEU A 306 -24.14 5.63 8.84
CA LEU A 306 -23.78 4.57 9.77
C LEU A 306 -24.11 3.17 9.22
N THR A 307 -25.34 2.97 8.70
CA THR A 307 -25.74 1.68 8.11
C THR A 307 -24.92 1.35 6.86
N GLY A 308 -24.67 2.35 6.01
CA GLY A 308 -23.78 2.22 4.85
C GLY A 308 -22.36 1.82 5.23
N SER A 309 -21.79 2.42 6.29
CA SER A 309 -20.46 2.07 6.80
C SER A 309 -20.37 0.63 7.31
N VAL A 310 -21.40 0.16 8.02
CA VAL A 310 -21.48 -1.23 8.52
C VAL A 310 -21.59 -2.23 7.36
N LEU A 311 -22.43 -1.95 6.35
CA LEU A 311 -22.58 -2.80 5.18
C LEU A 311 -21.35 -2.83 4.30
N HIS A 312 -20.68 -1.68 4.14
CA HIS A 312 -19.40 -1.59 3.45
C HIS A 312 -18.36 -2.48 4.13
N TYR A 313 -18.22 -2.35 5.44
CA TYR A 313 -17.32 -3.19 6.24
C TYR A 313 -17.63 -4.68 6.09
N LEU A 314 -18.90 -5.09 6.23
CA LEU A 314 -19.31 -6.48 6.08
C LEU A 314 -18.98 -7.00 4.67
N THR A 315 -19.18 -6.17 3.66
CA THR A 315 -18.84 -6.49 2.27
C THR A 315 -17.34 -6.69 2.09
N ILE A 316 -16.49 -5.81 2.65
CA ILE A 316 -15.03 -6.00 2.61
C ILE A 316 -14.64 -7.35 3.22
N VAL A 317 -15.20 -7.70 4.40
CA VAL A 317 -14.87 -8.93 5.12
C VAL A 317 -15.26 -10.17 4.29
N ILE A 318 -16.51 -10.21 3.80
CA ILE A 318 -17.02 -11.31 2.98
C ILE A 318 -16.21 -11.41 1.68
N MET A 319 -16.03 -10.29 0.99
CA MET A 319 -15.36 -10.26 -0.30
C MET A 319 -13.89 -10.66 -0.19
N THR A 320 -13.21 -10.32 0.91
CA THR A 320 -11.83 -10.76 1.15
C THR A 320 -11.73 -12.29 1.21
N LYS A 321 -12.72 -12.99 1.79
CA LYS A 321 -12.77 -14.45 1.82
C LYS A 321 -13.04 -15.03 0.42
N VAL A 322 -13.96 -14.42 -0.33
CA VAL A 322 -14.30 -14.82 -1.70
C VAL A 322 -13.10 -14.64 -2.64
N ASN A 323 -12.47 -13.46 -2.63
CA ASN A 323 -11.28 -13.13 -3.41
C ASN A 323 -10.15 -14.14 -3.20
N TRP A 324 -9.96 -14.62 -1.95
CA TRP A 324 -8.99 -15.66 -1.65
C TRP A 324 -9.31 -16.99 -2.35
N LYS A 325 -10.57 -17.45 -2.25
CA LYS A 325 -11.02 -18.70 -2.89
C LYS A 325 -10.90 -18.61 -4.41
N VAL A 326 -11.33 -17.50 -5.00
CA VAL A 326 -11.24 -17.25 -6.44
C VAL A 326 -9.79 -17.17 -6.91
N ALA A 327 -8.92 -16.46 -6.19
CA ALA A 327 -7.50 -16.38 -6.53
C ALA A 327 -6.81 -17.76 -6.51
N LEU A 328 -7.13 -18.61 -5.53
CA LEU A 328 -6.64 -20.00 -5.49
C LEU A 328 -7.14 -20.80 -6.70
N PHE A 329 -8.44 -20.73 -6.99
CA PHE A 329 -9.04 -21.42 -8.13
C PHE A 329 -8.38 -21.01 -9.46
N LEU A 330 -8.17 -19.71 -9.67
CA LEU A 330 -7.50 -19.19 -10.87
C LEU A 330 -6.04 -19.66 -10.97
N CYS A 331 -5.33 -19.76 -9.84
CA CYS A 331 -3.95 -20.29 -9.82
C CYS A 331 -3.91 -21.79 -10.14
N ASP A 332 -4.88 -22.56 -9.66
CA ASP A 332 -4.98 -23.99 -9.97
C ASP A 332 -5.30 -24.24 -11.46
N LEU A 333 -6.08 -23.34 -12.07
CA LEU A 333 -6.35 -23.36 -13.52
C LEU A 333 -5.10 -23.00 -14.36
N GLU A 334 -4.28 -22.05 -13.90
CA GLU A 334 -3.07 -21.60 -14.60
C GLU A 334 -1.97 -22.69 -14.65
N LYS A 335 -1.96 -23.62 -13.68
CA LYS A 335 -0.98 -24.71 -13.54
C LYS A 335 0.50 -24.23 -13.64
N PRO A 336 0.96 -23.37 -12.70
CA PRO A 336 2.32 -22.84 -12.68
C PRO A 336 3.39 -23.94 -12.52
N ARG A 337 4.60 -23.69 -13.07
CA ARG A 337 5.71 -24.65 -13.11
C ARG A 337 6.34 -24.88 -11.74
N THR A 338 6.71 -23.78 -11.07
CA THR A 338 7.47 -23.74 -9.81
C THR A 338 6.61 -23.25 -8.64
N SER A 339 7.05 -23.51 -7.42
CA SER A 339 6.35 -23.02 -6.23
C SER A 339 6.41 -21.50 -6.18
N THR A 340 7.58 -20.92 -6.48
CA THR A 340 7.78 -19.47 -6.56
C THR A 340 6.86 -18.80 -7.59
N GLN A 341 6.74 -19.35 -8.80
CA GLN A 341 5.84 -18.78 -9.82
C GLN A 341 4.37 -18.86 -9.37
N ARG A 342 3.97 -19.97 -8.73
CA ARG A 342 2.63 -20.10 -8.14
C ARG A 342 2.38 -19.04 -7.07
N GLU A 343 3.34 -18.84 -6.17
CA GLU A 343 3.28 -17.85 -5.10
C GLU A 343 3.18 -16.41 -5.65
N ASN A 344 3.97 -16.06 -6.67
CA ASN A 344 3.94 -14.74 -7.31
C ASN A 344 2.64 -14.48 -8.07
N SER A 345 2.18 -15.46 -8.86
CA SER A 345 0.93 -15.36 -9.62
C SER A 345 -0.29 -15.25 -8.70
N PHE A 346 -0.30 -16.01 -7.60
CA PHE A 346 -1.31 -15.91 -6.55
C PHE A 346 -1.29 -14.54 -5.88
N THR A 347 -0.10 -14.06 -5.50
CA THR A 347 0.09 -12.76 -4.84
C THR A 347 -0.44 -11.60 -5.69
N MET A 348 -0.15 -11.59 -6.99
CA MET A 348 -0.67 -10.53 -7.88
C MET A 348 -2.19 -10.54 -7.98
N LYS A 349 -2.81 -11.72 -8.09
CA LYS A 349 -4.27 -11.85 -8.18
C LYS A 349 -4.97 -11.40 -6.90
N ILE A 350 -4.49 -11.87 -5.74
CA ILE A 350 -5.09 -11.48 -4.46
C ILE A 350 -4.94 -9.98 -4.20
N PHE A 351 -3.78 -9.40 -4.51
CA PHE A 351 -3.57 -7.95 -4.40
C PHE A 351 -4.54 -7.19 -5.31
N LEU A 352 -4.66 -7.58 -6.58
CA LEU A 352 -5.55 -6.91 -7.54
C LEU A 352 -7.01 -6.95 -7.10
N PHE A 353 -7.51 -8.10 -6.65
CA PHE A 353 -8.88 -8.22 -6.16
C PHE A 353 -9.10 -7.45 -4.85
N GLN A 354 -8.13 -7.48 -3.93
CA GLN A 354 -8.20 -6.68 -2.70
C GLN A 354 -8.18 -5.18 -3.01
N PHE A 355 -7.37 -4.74 -3.97
CA PHE A 355 -7.30 -3.35 -4.41
C PHE A 355 -8.68 -2.87 -4.87
N PHE A 356 -9.32 -3.55 -5.83
CA PHE A 356 -10.65 -3.13 -6.28
C PHE A 356 -11.72 -3.25 -5.20
N THR A 357 -11.63 -4.23 -4.29
CA THR A 357 -12.58 -4.36 -3.17
C THR A 357 -12.55 -3.15 -2.25
N HIS A 358 -11.37 -2.58 -1.99
CA HIS A 358 -11.20 -1.47 -1.07
C HIS A 358 -11.36 -0.11 -1.78
N PHE A 359 -10.76 0.05 -2.96
CA PHE A 359 -10.65 1.35 -3.61
C PHE A 359 -11.81 1.69 -4.56
N SER A 360 -12.58 0.73 -5.07
CA SER A 360 -13.66 1.04 -6.04
C SER A 360 -14.69 2.01 -5.49
N SER A 361 -15.08 1.84 -4.23
CA SER A 361 -16.02 2.75 -3.56
C SER A 361 -15.45 4.17 -3.37
N LEU A 362 -14.16 4.29 -3.03
CA LEU A 362 -13.48 5.58 -2.88
C LEU A 362 -13.31 6.28 -4.24
N ILE A 363 -12.95 5.53 -5.28
CA ILE A 363 -12.85 6.02 -6.66
C ILE A 363 -14.20 6.57 -7.11
N TYR A 364 -15.30 5.87 -6.79
CA TYR A 364 -16.65 6.35 -7.09
C TYR A 364 -16.97 7.68 -6.39
N VAL A 365 -16.79 7.74 -5.07
CA VAL A 365 -17.05 8.94 -4.27
C VAL A 365 -16.17 10.12 -4.69
N ALA A 366 -14.90 9.87 -5.02
CA ALA A 366 -13.97 10.92 -5.42
C ALA A 366 -14.30 11.51 -6.80
N PHE A 367 -14.54 10.66 -7.81
CA PHE A 367 -14.52 11.09 -9.21
C PHE A 367 -15.89 11.13 -9.87
N PHE A 368 -16.81 10.25 -9.48
CA PHE A 368 -18.11 10.08 -10.15
C PHE A 368 -19.26 10.74 -9.41
N LEU A 369 -19.24 10.72 -8.07
CA LEU A 369 -20.29 11.30 -7.24
C LEU A 369 -20.46 12.81 -7.50
N GLY A 370 -21.71 13.25 -7.66
CA GLY A 370 -22.06 14.66 -7.86
C GLY A 370 -21.69 15.27 -9.21
N ARG A 371 -21.14 14.51 -10.18
CA ARG A 371 -20.66 15.05 -11.47
C ARG A 371 -21.54 14.72 -12.67
N VAL A 372 -22.38 13.68 -12.56
CA VAL A 372 -23.20 13.14 -13.66
C VAL A 372 -24.69 13.42 -13.41
N ASN A 373 -25.02 14.38 -12.56
CA ASN A 373 -26.38 14.49 -12.01
C ASN A 373 -27.33 15.34 -12.88
N GLY A 374 -26.81 16.16 -13.79
CA GLY A 374 -27.62 17.05 -14.62
C GLY A 374 -27.89 18.38 -13.93
N HIS A 375 -29.09 18.93 -14.10
CA HIS A 375 -29.55 20.17 -13.45
C HIS A 375 -30.98 19.98 -12.91
N PRO A 376 -31.49 20.88 -12.04
CA PRO A 376 -32.77 20.68 -11.37
C PRO A 376 -34.01 20.47 -12.23
N GLY A 377 -33.99 20.94 -13.48
CA GLY A 377 -35.07 20.73 -14.45
C GLY A 377 -35.02 19.39 -15.18
N HIS A 378 -33.89 18.68 -15.16
CA HIS A 378 -33.75 17.35 -15.76
C HIS A 378 -32.58 16.59 -15.14
N TYR A 379 -32.87 15.84 -14.07
CA TYR A 379 -31.89 14.99 -13.39
C TYR A 379 -31.65 13.67 -14.14
N VAL A 380 -30.41 13.17 -14.08
CA VAL A 380 -30.08 11.81 -14.55
C VAL A 380 -30.60 10.79 -13.54
N ARG A 381 -31.40 9.83 -14.02
CA ARG A 381 -32.05 8.80 -13.18
C ARG A 381 -31.61 7.39 -13.51
N ILE A 382 -31.33 6.62 -12.47
CA ILE A 382 -31.07 5.19 -12.59
C ILE A 382 -32.40 4.48 -12.81
N ALA A 383 -32.49 3.73 -13.92
CA ALA A 383 -33.69 3.00 -14.33
C ALA A 383 -34.96 3.87 -14.42
N GLY A 384 -34.82 5.19 -14.63
CA GLY A 384 -35.94 6.13 -14.74
C GLY A 384 -36.64 6.51 -13.42
N HIS A 385 -36.27 5.89 -12.30
CA HIS A 385 -36.99 6.05 -11.03
C HIS A 385 -36.20 6.77 -9.94
N TRP A 386 -34.87 6.60 -9.88
CA TRP A 386 -34.08 7.05 -8.74
C TRP A 386 -33.03 8.09 -9.16
N ARG A 387 -33.05 9.27 -8.54
CA ARG A 387 -32.07 10.34 -8.74
C ARG A 387 -30.69 9.92 -8.19
N LEU A 388 -29.61 10.25 -8.92
CA LEU A 388 -28.24 10.03 -8.44
C LEU A 388 -27.94 10.93 -7.23
N GLU A 389 -27.15 10.41 -6.31
CA GLU A 389 -26.69 11.13 -5.12
C GLU A 389 -25.83 12.35 -5.49
N GLU A 390 -26.16 13.50 -4.91
CA GLU A 390 -25.39 14.74 -4.99
C GLU A 390 -24.40 14.83 -3.83
N CYS A 391 -23.26 15.48 -4.08
CA CYS A 391 -22.35 15.79 -2.99
C CYS A 391 -22.92 16.92 -2.14
N HIS A 392 -22.51 16.94 -0.88
CA HIS A 392 -22.72 18.09 0.00
C HIS A 392 -22.19 19.38 -0.68
N PRO A 393 -22.82 20.56 -0.49
CA PRO A 393 -22.41 21.81 -1.15
C PRO A 393 -20.96 22.24 -0.86
N SER A 394 -20.41 21.79 0.26
CA SER A 394 -19.01 21.99 0.65
C SER A 394 -18.04 21.00 -0.04
N GLY A 395 -18.51 20.19 -0.99
CA GLY A 395 -17.73 19.24 -1.78
C GLY A 395 -17.78 17.78 -1.30
N CYS A 396 -17.33 16.86 -2.15
CA CYS A 396 -17.30 15.41 -1.87
C CYS A 396 -16.03 14.98 -1.08
N ILE A 397 -15.09 15.89 -0.84
CA ILE A 397 -13.80 15.57 -0.22
C ILE A 397 -13.95 15.16 1.25
N THR A 398 -14.94 15.71 1.96
CA THR A 398 -15.26 15.36 3.36
C THR A 398 -15.82 13.94 3.46
N ASP A 399 -16.67 13.54 2.51
CA ASP A 399 -17.20 12.17 2.42
C ASP A 399 -16.07 11.17 2.21
N LEU A 400 -15.14 11.49 1.30
CA LEU A 400 -13.95 10.69 1.05
C LEU A 400 -13.06 10.59 2.30
N PHE A 401 -12.84 11.71 3.00
CA PHE A 401 -12.09 11.76 4.26
C PHE A 401 -12.72 10.85 5.33
N ILE A 402 -14.03 10.97 5.57
CA ILE A 402 -14.75 10.15 6.56
C ILE A 402 -14.64 8.67 6.19
N GLN A 403 -14.89 8.33 4.92
CA GLN A 403 -14.85 6.96 4.45
C GLN A 403 -13.45 6.34 4.60
N MET A 404 -12.38 7.09 4.27
CA MET A 404 -11.01 6.64 4.48
C MET A 404 -10.67 6.45 5.95
N ALA A 405 -11.05 7.40 6.82
CA ALA A 405 -10.82 7.30 8.26
C ALA A 405 -11.50 6.07 8.85
N VAL A 406 -12.76 5.83 8.49
CA VAL A 406 -13.54 4.64 8.89
C VAL A 406 -12.84 3.36 8.42
N ILE A 407 -12.49 3.23 7.14
CA ILE A 407 -11.84 2.01 6.62
C ILE A 407 -10.48 1.77 7.30
N MET A 408 -9.67 2.82 7.49
CA MET A 408 -8.35 2.70 8.13
C MET A 408 -8.44 2.38 9.62
N LEU A 409 -9.45 2.87 10.34
CA LEU A 409 -9.67 2.59 11.77
C LEU A 409 -10.31 1.21 12.00
N LEU A 410 -11.35 0.83 11.23
CA LEU A 410 -12.03 -0.45 11.41
C LEU A 410 -11.13 -1.66 11.09
N LYS A 411 -10.15 -1.50 10.19
CA LYS A 411 -9.16 -2.56 9.93
C LYS A 411 -8.35 -2.92 11.19
N GLN A 412 -8.12 -1.97 12.08
CA GLN A 412 -7.30 -2.15 13.28
C GLN A 412 -8.05 -2.93 14.38
N THR A 413 -9.37 -2.79 14.47
CA THR A 413 -10.14 -3.34 15.60
C THR A 413 -10.47 -4.83 15.46
N ILE A 414 -10.48 -5.40 14.25
CA ILE A 414 -11.10 -6.73 14.02
C ILE A 414 -10.16 -7.77 13.40
N THR A 415 -8.98 -7.40 12.92
CA THR A 415 -7.95 -8.36 12.48
C THR A 415 -7.50 -9.37 13.57
N PRO A 416 -7.58 -9.08 14.90
CA PRO A 416 -7.30 -10.09 15.90
C PRO A 416 -8.42 -11.12 16.14
N HIS A 417 -9.69 -10.85 15.78
CA HIS A 417 -10.82 -11.65 16.30
C HIS A 417 -11.55 -12.56 15.30
N THR A 418 -11.52 -12.32 13.98
CA THR A 418 -12.37 -13.08 13.01
C THR A 418 -11.61 -14.02 12.07
N ALA A 419 -10.28 -14.13 12.22
CA ALA A 419 -9.46 -15.04 11.40
C ALA A 419 -9.06 -16.34 12.11
N GLU A 420 -9.54 -16.60 13.33
CA GLU A 420 -9.11 -17.76 14.13
C GLU A 420 -9.93 -19.04 13.88
N GLY A 421 -11.08 -18.98 13.22
CA GLY A 421 -11.96 -20.15 13.03
C GLY A 421 -11.71 -21.01 11.77
N ASP A 422 -11.33 -20.40 10.64
CA ASP A 422 -11.52 -21.04 9.31
C ASP A 422 -10.26 -21.16 8.43
N VAL A 423 -9.07 -20.92 8.97
CA VAL A 423 -7.84 -21.12 8.19
C VAL A 423 -7.40 -22.58 8.37
N PRO A 424 -7.48 -23.45 7.34
CA PRO A 424 -7.08 -24.84 7.47
C PRO A 424 -5.63 -24.94 7.95
N SER A 425 -5.33 -25.94 8.77
CA SER A 425 -4.01 -26.25 9.31
C SER A 425 -2.91 -26.40 8.24
N VAL A 426 -3.26 -26.73 7.00
CA VAL A 426 -2.36 -26.78 5.83
C VAL A 426 -1.98 -25.38 5.33
N LEU A 427 -2.88 -24.40 5.49
CA LEU A 427 -2.77 -23.00 5.05
C LEU A 427 -2.01 -22.10 6.04
N ALA A 428 -1.77 -22.58 7.26
CA ALA A 428 -0.90 -21.93 8.24
C ALA A 428 0.58 -21.83 7.78
N SER A 429 0.92 -22.55 6.70
CA SER A 429 2.24 -22.66 6.08
C SER A 429 2.55 -21.59 5.03
N LEU A 430 1.56 -20.81 4.56
CA LEU A 430 1.81 -19.77 3.55
C LEU A 430 2.36 -18.50 4.20
N GLN A 431 3.68 -18.38 4.11
CA GLN A 431 4.57 -17.35 4.67
C GLN A 431 4.30 -15.90 4.16
N HIS A 432 3.38 -15.72 3.20
CA HIS A 432 3.08 -14.46 2.51
C HIS A 432 1.90 -13.66 3.09
N LEU A 433 1.28 -14.11 4.19
CA LEU A 433 0.05 -13.50 4.72
C LEU A 433 0.21 -12.12 5.38
N CYS A 434 1.43 -11.65 5.67
CA CYS A 434 1.65 -10.37 6.38
C CYS A 434 1.70 -9.15 5.45
N LEU A 435 2.30 -9.28 4.26
CA LEU A 435 2.54 -8.15 3.35
C LEU A 435 1.28 -7.54 2.69
N PRO A 436 0.25 -8.31 2.27
CA PRO A 436 -0.91 -7.73 1.59
C PRO A 436 -1.58 -6.62 2.41
N SER A 437 -1.74 -6.83 3.72
CA SER A 437 -2.35 -5.86 4.63
C SER A 437 -1.57 -4.55 4.66
N THR A 438 -0.24 -4.60 4.86
CA THR A 438 0.59 -3.41 4.92
C THR A 438 0.68 -2.71 3.56
N VAL A 439 0.72 -3.45 2.44
CA VAL A 439 0.76 -2.87 1.08
C VAL A 439 -0.56 -2.18 0.70
N ILE A 440 -1.69 -2.73 1.12
CA ILE A 440 -2.99 -2.05 0.97
C ILE A 440 -3.01 -0.76 1.80
N GLN A 441 -2.45 -0.75 3.01
CA GLN A 441 -2.31 0.46 3.82
C GLN A 441 -1.40 1.49 3.14
N TYR A 442 -0.27 1.07 2.58
CA TYR A 442 0.60 1.93 1.76
C TYR A 442 -0.16 2.56 0.60
N SER A 443 -1.03 1.80 -0.06
CA SER A 443 -1.89 2.30 -1.14
C SER A 443 -2.85 3.40 -0.66
N PHE A 444 -3.48 3.25 0.50
CA PHE A 444 -4.33 4.31 1.08
C PHE A 444 -3.54 5.57 1.41
N THR A 445 -2.33 5.42 1.95
CA THR A 445 -1.47 6.55 2.35
C THR A 445 -0.83 7.29 1.17
N THR A 446 -0.87 6.73 -0.03
CA THR A 446 -0.22 7.31 -1.21
C THR A 446 -1.23 7.78 -2.25
N ILE A 447 -2.28 7.00 -2.56
CA ILE A 447 -3.19 7.31 -3.69
C ILE A 447 -4.19 8.42 -3.39
N PHE A 448 -4.67 8.51 -2.16
CA PHE A 448 -5.71 9.46 -1.74
C PHE A 448 -5.22 10.44 -0.67
N VAL A 449 -3.90 10.68 -0.62
CA VAL A 449 -3.30 11.47 0.46
C VAL A 449 -3.68 12.95 0.39
N ALA A 450 -3.97 13.46 -0.81
CA ALA A 450 -4.48 14.82 -1.01
C ALA A 450 -5.82 15.07 -0.29
N ALA A 451 -6.66 14.04 -0.15
CA ALA A 451 -7.93 14.13 0.57
C ALA A 451 -7.78 13.90 2.08
N PHE A 452 -6.71 13.24 2.53
CA PHE A 452 -6.50 12.91 3.93
C PHE A 452 -5.02 13.03 4.37
N PRO A 453 -4.57 14.25 4.74
CA PRO A 453 -3.18 14.48 5.12
C PRO A 453 -2.72 13.77 6.41
N LEU A 454 -3.64 13.35 7.28
CA LEU A 454 -3.32 12.57 8.49
C LEU A 454 -3.17 11.05 8.20
N ALA A 455 -3.36 10.60 6.95
CA ALA A 455 -3.22 9.19 6.60
C ALA A 455 -1.85 8.61 7.01
N PRO A 456 -0.70 9.28 6.80
CA PRO A 456 0.59 8.76 7.22
C PRO A 456 0.74 8.64 8.74
N LEU A 457 0.12 9.53 9.52
CA LEU A 457 0.13 9.45 10.98
C LEU A 457 -0.66 8.23 11.47
N LEU A 458 -1.86 8.00 10.92
CA LEU A 458 -2.63 6.79 11.25
C LEU A 458 -1.89 5.53 10.81
N ALA A 459 -1.26 5.55 9.64
CA ALA A 459 -0.45 4.43 9.17
C ALA A 459 0.79 4.16 10.03
N LEU A 460 1.43 5.20 10.56
CA LEU A 460 2.55 5.07 11.48
C LEU A 460 2.12 4.37 12.77
N VAL A 461 1.02 4.83 13.39
CA VAL A 461 0.45 4.19 14.59
C VAL A 461 0.09 2.73 14.29
N ASN A 462 -0.53 2.47 13.15
CA ASN A 462 -0.90 1.11 12.74
C ASN A 462 0.30 0.20 12.57
N ASN A 463 1.34 0.68 11.88
CA ASN A 463 2.53 -0.12 11.66
C ASN A 463 3.25 -0.45 12.96
N VAL A 464 3.33 0.51 13.89
CA VAL A 464 3.93 0.28 15.21
C VAL A 464 3.16 -0.82 15.95
N ILE A 465 1.83 -0.78 15.93
CA ILE A 465 1.00 -1.85 16.54
C ILE A 465 1.15 -3.16 15.75
N GLU A 466 1.14 -3.13 14.43
CA GLU A 466 1.23 -4.30 13.52
C GLU A 466 2.54 -5.07 13.72
N ILE A 467 3.69 -4.39 13.77
CA ILE A 467 5.01 -5.00 14.04
C ILE A 467 4.94 -5.88 15.29
N HIS A 468 4.36 -5.37 16.38
CA HIS A 468 4.31 -6.09 17.64
C HIS A 468 3.20 -7.15 17.71
N MET A 469 2.04 -6.90 17.09
CA MET A 469 0.98 -7.91 16.96
C MET A 469 1.48 -9.12 16.17
N ASP A 470 2.16 -8.90 15.04
CA ASP A 470 2.70 -9.97 14.22
C ASP A 470 3.82 -10.72 14.94
N ALA A 471 4.69 -10.00 15.66
CA ALA A 471 5.70 -10.63 16.52
C ALA A 471 5.07 -11.55 17.58
N ILE A 472 4.04 -11.08 18.29
CA ILE A 472 3.32 -11.86 19.31
C ILE A 472 2.65 -13.09 18.67
N LYS A 473 1.97 -12.91 17.53
CA LYS A 473 1.27 -13.97 16.82
C LYS A 473 2.24 -15.07 16.36
N MET A 474 3.37 -14.70 15.77
CA MET A 474 4.39 -15.65 15.32
C MET A 474 5.12 -16.35 16.49
N MET A 475 5.27 -15.67 17.62
CA MET A 475 5.98 -16.23 18.78
C MET A 475 5.11 -17.09 19.71
N ARG A 476 3.83 -16.73 19.88
CA ARG A 476 2.92 -17.34 20.89
C ARG A 476 1.74 -18.10 20.29
N LEU A 477 1.16 -17.62 19.20
CA LEU A 477 -0.13 -18.13 18.70
C LEU A 477 0.01 -19.13 17.53
N ARG A 478 1.16 -19.15 16.85
CA ARG A 478 1.38 -19.96 15.65
C ARG A 478 2.51 -20.96 15.83
N ARG A 479 2.39 -22.10 15.13
CA ARG A 479 3.51 -23.03 14.97
C ARG A 479 4.65 -22.34 14.20
N ARG A 480 5.88 -22.58 14.62
CA ARG A 480 7.09 -22.07 13.95
C ARG A 480 7.10 -22.49 12.48
N MET A 481 7.31 -21.52 11.61
CA MET A 481 7.47 -21.72 10.17
C MET A 481 8.82 -22.36 9.84
N VAL A 482 8.87 -23.09 8.73
CA VAL A 482 10.13 -23.60 8.19
C VAL A 482 10.94 -22.41 7.66
N PRO A 483 12.20 -22.22 8.08
CA PRO A 483 13.02 -21.13 7.59
C PRO A 483 13.24 -21.28 6.09
N ARG A 484 13.08 -20.17 5.36
CA ARG A 484 13.34 -20.07 3.93
C ARG A 484 14.25 -18.88 3.68
N LYS A 485 15.17 -19.05 2.73
CA LYS A 485 16.01 -17.97 2.20
C LYS A 485 15.19 -17.07 1.28
N ALA A 486 15.54 -15.79 1.22
CA ALA A 486 15.00 -14.84 0.26
C ALA A 486 15.99 -13.69 0.09
N LYS A 487 16.24 -13.28 -1.16
CA LYS A 487 17.06 -12.10 -1.49
C LYS A 487 16.25 -10.81 -1.61
N ASP A 488 14.94 -10.93 -1.74
CA ASP A 488 14.04 -9.82 -1.93
C ASP A 488 12.67 -10.11 -1.31
N ILE A 489 11.88 -9.04 -1.13
CA ILE A 489 10.48 -9.15 -0.73
C ILE A 489 9.61 -9.75 -1.86
N GLY A 490 10.20 -10.05 -3.02
CA GLY A 490 9.55 -10.66 -4.17
C GLY A 490 8.73 -9.66 -4.98
N ILE A 491 7.62 -10.16 -5.51
CA ILE A 491 6.69 -9.44 -6.39
C ILE A 491 6.14 -8.13 -5.79
N TRP A 492 6.16 -7.99 -4.47
CA TRP A 492 5.70 -6.81 -3.76
C TRP A 492 6.46 -5.53 -4.11
N LEU A 493 7.74 -5.61 -4.50
CA LEU A 493 8.47 -4.42 -4.94
C LEU A 493 7.85 -3.83 -6.22
N GLN A 494 7.53 -4.68 -7.19
CA GLN A 494 6.87 -4.26 -8.45
C GLN A 494 5.47 -3.70 -8.18
N VAL A 495 4.73 -4.31 -7.24
CA VAL A 495 3.42 -3.81 -6.80
C VAL A 495 3.53 -2.41 -6.20
N LEU A 496 4.50 -2.18 -5.31
CA LEU A 496 4.72 -0.88 -4.69
C LEU A 496 5.13 0.21 -5.71
N GLU A 497 5.94 -0.14 -6.71
CA GLU A 497 6.29 0.76 -7.82
C GLU A 497 5.07 1.13 -8.67
N ALA A 498 4.18 0.17 -8.95
CA ALA A 498 2.92 0.41 -9.67
C ALA A 498 1.97 1.30 -8.86
N ILE A 499 1.84 1.05 -7.55
CA ILE A 499 1.08 1.91 -6.63
C ILE A 499 1.64 3.34 -6.64
N GLY A 500 2.96 3.51 -6.67
CA GLY A 500 3.59 4.83 -6.75
C GLY A 500 3.19 5.61 -8.02
N ILE A 501 3.01 4.94 -9.15
CA ILE A 501 2.52 5.56 -10.39
C ILE A 501 1.03 5.93 -10.24
N LEU A 502 0.21 5.00 -9.76
CA LEU A 502 -1.21 5.25 -9.51
C LEU A 502 -1.43 6.38 -8.49
N ALA A 503 -0.52 6.56 -7.55
CA ALA A 503 -0.61 7.61 -6.54
C ALA A 503 -0.43 9.01 -7.12
N VAL A 504 0.46 9.19 -8.11
CA VAL A 504 0.60 10.48 -8.81
C VAL A 504 -0.69 10.83 -9.55
N ILE A 505 -1.24 9.87 -10.29
CA ILE A 505 -2.49 10.04 -11.04
C ILE A 505 -3.66 10.29 -10.09
N GLY A 506 -3.79 9.48 -9.03
CA GLY A 506 -4.86 9.57 -8.04
C GLY A 506 -4.89 10.92 -7.33
N ASN A 507 -3.75 11.40 -6.81
CA ASN A 507 -3.69 12.71 -6.15
C ASN A 507 -3.93 13.86 -7.13
N GLY A 508 -3.39 13.77 -8.35
CA GLY A 508 -3.64 14.76 -9.40
C GLY A 508 -5.13 14.88 -9.73
N LEU A 509 -5.82 13.74 -9.89
CA LEU A 509 -7.26 13.71 -10.13
C LEU A 509 -8.06 14.21 -8.91
N VAL A 510 -7.68 13.86 -7.68
CA VAL A 510 -8.38 14.34 -6.46
C VAL A 510 -8.32 15.87 -6.39
N ILE A 511 -7.15 16.47 -6.66
CA ILE A 511 -6.98 17.93 -6.63
C ILE A 511 -7.69 18.60 -7.81
N ALA A 512 -7.60 18.03 -9.02
CA ALA A 512 -8.20 18.63 -10.20
C ALA A 512 -9.73 18.53 -10.17
N ILE A 513 -10.26 17.37 -9.82
CA ILE A 513 -11.66 17.03 -9.98
C ILE A 513 -12.41 17.29 -8.67
N THR A 514 -12.01 16.65 -7.58
CA THR A 514 -12.74 16.58 -6.31
C THR A 514 -12.62 17.85 -5.45
N SER A 515 -11.44 18.48 -5.46
CA SER A 515 -11.12 19.70 -4.72
C SER A 515 -11.68 20.97 -5.38
N ASP A 516 -11.94 21.99 -4.57
CA ASP A 516 -12.35 23.33 -4.99
C ASP A 516 -11.18 24.26 -5.30
N PHE A 517 -9.95 23.75 -5.23
CA PHE A 517 -8.73 24.49 -5.51
C PHE A 517 -8.74 25.12 -6.92
N ILE A 518 -8.96 24.32 -7.98
CA ILE A 518 -8.90 24.83 -9.37
C ILE A 518 -9.99 25.87 -9.66
N PRO A 519 -11.28 25.64 -9.35
CA PRO A 519 -12.32 26.65 -9.57
C PRO A 519 -12.04 27.98 -8.84
N VAL A 520 -11.57 27.91 -7.59
CA VAL A 520 -11.23 29.11 -6.81
C VAL A 520 -10.07 29.88 -7.46
N GLN A 521 -9.02 29.18 -7.93
CA GLN A 521 -7.91 29.84 -8.61
C GLN A 521 -8.33 30.48 -9.94
N VAL A 522 -9.14 29.78 -10.75
CA VAL A 522 -9.66 30.35 -12.01
C VAL A 522 -10.49 31.60 -11.75
N TYR A 523 -11.34 31.60 -10.71
CA TYR A 523 -12.08 32.78 -10.30
C TYR A 523 -11.16 33.93 -9.89
N LYS A 524 -10.19 33.67 -9.00
CA LYS A 524 -9.22 34.68 -8.52
C LYS A 524 -8.48 35.39 -9.67
N TYR A 525 -8.05 34.64 -10.69
CA TYR A 525 -7.23 35.21 -11.77
C TYR A 525 -8.03 35.79 -12.94
N MET A 526 -9.23 35.26 -13.25
CA MET A 526 -9.99 35.68 -14.44
C MET A 526 -11.25 36.48 -14.15
N TYR A 527 -11.92 36.24 -13.03
CA TYR A 527 -13.27 36.79 -12.76
C TYR A 527 -13.35 37.63 -11.49
N SER A 528 -12.26 37.68 -10.71
CA SER A 528 -12.20 38.40 -9.44
C SER A 528 -12.40 39.91 -9.62
N PRO A 529 -12.99 40.60 -8.62
CA PRO A 529 -12.99 42.05 -8.57
C PRO A 529 -11.58 42.66 -8.63
N CYS A 530 -10.54 41.93 -8.18
CA CYS A 530 -9.14 42.37 -8.28
C CYS A 530 -8.63 42.55 -9.71
N THR A 531 -9.23 41.87 -10.69
CA THR A 531 -8.88 42.03 -12.12
C THR A 531 -9.61 43.24 -12.73
N ARG A 532 -10.71 43.67 -12.12
CA ARG A 532 -11.58 44.76 -12.60
C ARG A 532 -11.27 46.11 -11.95
N GLU A 533 -10.87 46.10 -10.68
CA GLU A 533 -10.62 47.29 -9.88
C GLU A 533 -9.24 47.22 -9.19
N ASN A 534 -8.43 48.28 -9.32
CA ASN A 534 -7.07 48.38 -8.75
C ASN A 534 -7.06 48.62 -7.22
N HIS A 535 -7.89 47.92 -6.46
CA HIS A 535 -7.92 48.02 -4.99
C HIS A 535 -7.05 46.93 -4.35
N THR A 536 -5.94 47.32 -3.73
CA THR A 536 -4.92 46.40 -3.17
C THR A 536 -5.26 45.84 -1.77
N SER A 537 -6.40 46.20 -1.18
CA SER A 537 -6.76 45.85 0.21
C SER A 537 -7.93 44.87 0.37
N MET A 538 -8.49 44.36 -0.73
CA MET A 538 -9.60 43.40 -0.71
C MET A 538 -9.11 42.00 -1.06
N ASP A 539 -9.60 40.98 -0.35
CA ASP A 539 -9.34 39.58 -0.69
C ASP A 539 -9.94 39.25 -2.07
N CYS A 540 -9.11 38.81 -3.01
CA CYS A 540 -9.55 38.50 -4.39
C CYS A 540 -10.50 37.31 -4.52
N SER A 541 -10.78 36.61 -3.42
CA SER A 541 -11.80 35.54 -3.38
C SER A 541 -13.20 36.05 -3.05
N THR A 542 -13.35 37.36 -2.83
CA THR A 542 -14.64 37.98 -2.51
C THR A 542 -15.66 37.77 -3.65
N GLY A 543 -16.87 37.35 -3.29
CA GLY A 543 -17.96 37.08 -4.22
C GLY A 543 -17.88 35.73 -4.93
N TYR A 544 -16.90 34.88 -4.62
CA TYR A 544 -16.73 33.57 -5.25
C TYR A 544 -17.98 32.71 -5.10
N ILE A 545 -18.57 32.64 -3.89
CA ILE A 545 -19.73 31.79 -3.64
C ILE A 545 -20.91 32.21 -4.52
N ASN A 546 -21.18 33.51 -4.60
CA ASN A 546 -22.27 34.04 -5.42
C ASN A 546 -22.06 33.78 -6.92
N ASN A 547 -20.80 33.78 -7.40
CA ASN A 547 -20.46 33.45 -8.80
C ASN A 547 -20.48 31.93 -9.06
N SER A 548 -20.17 31.10 -8.07
CA SER A 548 -20.10 29.63 -8.21
C SER A 548 -21.46 28.94 -8.22
N LEU A 549 -22.53 29.67 -7.88
CA LEU A 549 -23.89 29.15 -7.74
C LEU A 549 -24.75 29.64 -8.90
N SER A 550 -25.33 28.70 -9.65
CA SER A 550 -26.33 28.98 -10.68
C SER A 550 -27.72 29.14 -10.07
N VAL A 551 -28.54 29.99 -10.70
CA VAL A 551 -29.94 30.22 -10.34
C VAL A 551 -30.83 29.22 -11.07
N PHE A 552 -31.83 28.70 -10.39
CA PHE A 552 -32.87 27.83 -10.95
C PHE A 552 -34.26 28.37 -10.59
N HIS A 553 -35.16 28.43 -11.57
CA HIS A 553 -36.54 28.81 -11.33
C HIS A 553 -37.37 27.59 -10.93
N ILE A 554 -38.08 27.69 -9.79
CA ILE A 554 -38.87 26.59 -9.21
C ILE A 554 -40.03 26.18 -10.15
N GLN A 555 -40.43 27.07 -11.06
CA GLN A 555 -41.47 26.78 -12.07
C GLN A 555 -41.02 25.73 -13.09
N ASP A 556 -39.72 25.58 -13.31
CA ASP A 556 -39.15 24.70 -14.33
C ASP A 556 -38.84 23.29 -13.78
N PHE A 557 -39.32 22.97 -12.58
CA PHE A 557 -39.24 21.61 -12.04
C PHE A 557 -40.11 20.66 -12.86
N GLU A 558 -39.65 19.42 -13.00
CA GLU A 558 -40.47 18.39 -13.64
C GLU A 558 -41.75 18.14 -12.82
N PRO A 559 -42.91 17.86 -13.46
CA PRO A 559 -44.19 17.78 -12.77
C PRO A 559 -44.29 16.74 -11.63
N HIS A 560 -43.38 15.75 -11.63
CA HIS A 560 -43.35 14.64 -10.70
C HIS A 560 -42.33 14.82 -9.55
N THR A 561 -41.48 15.85 -9.59
CA THR A 561 -40.64 16.26 -8.46
C THR A 561 -41.42 17.23 -7.57
N LYS A 562 -42.11 16.70 -6.55
CA LYS A 562 -42.87 17.49 -5.59
C LYS A 562 -42.00 17.81 -4.37
N ALA A 563 -41.18 18.85 -4.49
CA ALA A 563 -40.52 19.44 -3.33
C ALA A 563 -41.57 19.97 -2.35
N ARG A 564 -41.31 19.85 -1.04
CA ARG A 564 -42.20 20.42 -0.03
C ARG A 564 -42.03 21.94 -0.07
N MET A 565 -43.10 22.66 -0.38
CA MET A 565 -43.13 24.14 -0.41
C MET A 565 -43.13 24.76 1.01
N ASP A 566 -42.49 24.11 1.97
CA ASP A 566 -42.27 24.63 3.33
C ASP A 566 -40.77 24.88 3.47
N GLY A 567 -40.39 26.15 3.66
CA GLY A 567 -39.00 26.55 3.84
C GLY A 567 -38.88 27.99 4.35
N PRO A 568 -37.83 28.34 5.12
CA PRO A 568 -37.67 29.69 5.64
C PRO A 568 -37.53 30.70 4.49
N GLY A 569 -38.40 31.70 4.43
CA GLY A 569 -38.23 32.84 3.52
C GLY A 569 -38.71 32.66 2.07
N LEU A 570 -39.34 31.53 1.71
CA LEU A 570 -39.83 31.27 0.34
C LEU A 570 -40.88 32.29 -0.15
N ALA A 571 -41.55 32.98 0.77
CA ALA A 571 -42.50 34.04 0.48
C ALA A 571 -41.85 35.41 0.17
N LEU A 572 -40.56 35.61 0.46
CA LEU A 572 -39.89 36.92 0.36
C LEU A 572 -38.92 37.08 -0.82
N THR A 573 -38.30 36.01 -1.33
CA THR A 573 -37.15 36.11 -2.26
C THR A 573 -37.41 35.63 -3.70
N GLY A 574 -38.68 35.37 -4.05
CA GLY A 574 -39.07 34.92 -5.39
C GLY A 574 -38.94 33.40 -5.58
N LEU A 575 -39.62 32.87 -6.60
CA LEU A 575 -39.69 31.45 -6.96
C LEU A 575 -38.36 30.89 -7.52
N CYS A 576 -37.22 31.14 -6.85
CA CYS A 576 -35.90 30.71 -7.31
C CYS A 576 -35.13 29.98 -6.20
N CYS A 577 -34.38 28.95 -6.57
CA CYS A 577 -33.39 28.29 -5.71
C CYS A 577 -32.01 28.31 -6.38
N ARG A 578 -30.95 28.17 -5.60
CA ARG A 578 -29.57 28.10 -6.08
C ARG A 578 -29.09 26.65 -6.08
N TYR A 579 -28.24 26.30 -7.04
CA TYR A 579 -27.55 25.02 -7.08
C TYR A 579 -26.12 25.21 -7.58
N ARG A 580 -25.27 24.23 -7.31
CA ARG A 580 -23.84 24.30 -7.60
C ARG A 580 -23.55 23.76 -9.00
N ASP A 581 -23.56 24.64 -10.00
CA ASP A 581 -23.07 24.37 -11.36
C ASP A 581 -22.75 25.70 -12.06
N TYR A 582 -22.07 25.64 -13.22
CA TYR A 582 -21.71 26.81 -14.01
C TYR A 582 -22.62 26.94 -15.25
N ARG A 583 -23.91 27.16 -15.00
CA ARG A 583 -24.98 27.24 -16.02
C ARG A 583 -25.64 28.60 -16.07
N ASN A 584 -26.17 28.95 -17.25
CA ASN A 584 -26.95 30.16 -17.43
C ASN A 584 -28.32 30.05 -16.73
N ALA A 585 -28.88 31.17 -16.29
CA ALA A 585 -30.17 31.20 -15.57
C ALA A 585 -31.37 30.97 -16.49
N ASP A 586 -31.30 31.46 -17.74
CA ASP A 586 -32.43 31.43 -18.67
C ASP A 586 -32.56 30.08 -19.39
N ASP A 587 -31.47 29.61 -20.02
CA ASP A 587 -31.49 28.43 -20.89
C ASP A 587 -30.90 27.16 -20.22
N TYR A 588 -30.42 27.27 -18.98
CA TYR A 588 -29.73 26.18 -18.25
C TYR A 588 -28.54 25.52 -18.97
N THR A 589 -28.01 26.15 -20.03
CA THR A 589 -26.84 25.68 -20.77
C THR A 589 -25.54 26.01 -20.05
N TYR A 590 -24.48 25.26 -20.34
CA TYR A 590 -23.16 25.51 -19.74
C TYR A 590 -22.59 26.86 -20.18
N THR A 591 -22.09 27.62 -19.20
CA THR A 591 -21.45 28.92 -19.45
C THR A 591 -20.01 28.74 -19.96
N VAL A 592 -19.42 29.81 -20.49
CA VAL A 592 -17.98 29.84 -20.84
C VAL A 592 -17.09 29.61 -19.61
N GLN A 593 -17.55 30.00 -18.40
CA GLN A 593 -16.84 29.75 -17.15
C GLN A 593 -16.61 28.25 -16.90
N PHE A 594 -17.61 27.42 -17.20
CA PHE A 594 -17.50 25.96 -17.09
C PHE A 594 -16.32 25.42 -17.91
N TRP A 595 -16.20 25.86 -19.16
CA TRP A 595 -15.15 25.41 -20.08
C TRP A 595 -13.76 25.92 -19.68
N HIS A 596 -13.64 27.14 -19.16
CA HIS A 596 -12.39 27.64 -18.60
C HIS A 596 -11.93 26.79 -17.40
N ILE A 597 -12.84 26.45 -16.49
CA ILE A 597 -12.53 25.60 -15.34
C ILE A 597 -12.15 24.18 -15.82
N PHE A 598 -12.90 23.60 -16.76
CA PHE A 598 -12.60 22.28 -17.31
C PHE A 598 -11.22 22.23 -17.97
N ALA A 599 -10.89 23.23 -18.80
CA ALA A 599 -9.57 23.35 -19.42
C ALA A 599 -8.45 23.51 -18.37
N ALA A 600 -8.67 24.33 -17.34
CA ALA A 600 -7.70 24.51 -16.25
C ALA A 600 -7.47 23.22 -15.45
N ARG A 601 -8.52 22.42 -15.20
CA ARG A 601 -8.41 21.11 -14.55
C ARG A 601 -7.53 20.15 -15.35
N LEU A 602 -7.74 20.06 -16.66
CA LEU A 602 -6.95 19.20 -17.53
C LEU A 602 -5.50 19.68 -17.62
N ALA A 603 -5.28 20.99 -17.78
CA ALA A 603 -3.94 21.58 -17.82
C ALA A 603 -3.17 21.32 -16.51
N PHE A 604 -3.83 21.49 -15.37
CA PHE A 604 -3.25 21.19 -14.06
C PHE A 604 -2.88 19.70 -13.93
N LEU A 605 -3.77 18.78 -14.31
CA LEU A 605 -3.51 17.34 -14.23
C LEU A 605 -2.28 16.95 -15.04
N ILE A 606 -2.20 17.41 -16.30
CA ILE A 606 -1.05 17.15 -17.18
C ILE A 606 0.22 17.70 -16.54
N LEU A 607 0.21 18.96 -16.07
CA LEU A 607 1.38 19.57 -15.44
C LEU A 607 1.81 18.81 -14.18
N PHE A 608 0.87 18.49 -13.29
CA PHE A 608 1.13 17.79 -12.03
C PHE A 608 1.76 16.41 -12.28
N GLU A 609 1.19 15.64 -13.20
CA GLU A 609 1.70 14.31 -13.57
C GLU A 609 3.11 14.38 -14.15
N HIS A 610 3.35 15.27 -15.13
CA HIS A 610 4.68 15.39 -15.76
C HIS A 610 5.74 15.86 -14.77
N VAL A 611 5.41 16.82 -13.90
CA VAL A 611 6.34 17.29 -12.86
C VAL A 611 6.68 16.16 -11.89
N ALA A 612 5.68 15.44 -11.37
CA ALA A 612 5.92 14.34 -10.44
C ALA A 612 6.72 13.18 -11.09
N LEU A 613 6.44 12.87 -12.36
CA LEU A 613 7.22 11.89 -13.13
C LEU A 613 8.66 12.35 -13.36
N CYS A 614 8.89 13.63 -13.67
CA CYS A 614 10.22 14.18 -13.79
C CYS A 614 11.00 14.05 -12.47
N VAL A 615 10.37 14.36 -11.34
CA VAL A 615 11.02 14.21 -10.03
C VAL A 615 11.34 12.75 -9.72
N LYS A 616 10.44 11.82 -10.08
CA LYS A 616 10.71 10.37 -9.97
C LYS A 616 11.96 9.96 -10.76
N LEU A 617 12.09 10.41 -12.00
CA LEU A 617 13.25 10.11 -12.85
C LEU A 617 14.54 10.68 -12.27
N ILE A 618 14.49 11.91 -11.76
CA ILE A 618 15.64 12.56 -11.11
C ILE A 618 16.04 11.79 -9.84
N ALA A 619 15.09 11.39 -9.00
CA ALA A 619 15.36 10.64 -7.78
C ALA A 619 16.01 9.28 -8.08
N ALA A 620 15.50 8.56 -9.08
CA ALA A 620 16.05 7.28 -9.52
C ALA A 620 17.46 7.42 -10.16
N TRP A 621 17.74 8.54 -10.83
CA TRP A 621 19.07 8.82 -11.35
C TRP A 621 20.08 9.19 -10.24
N TYR A 622 19.63 9.96 -9.24
CA TYR A 622 20.49 10.45 -8.16
C TYR A 622 20.83 9.38 -7.13
N ILE A 623 19.87 8.49 -6.79
CA ILE A 623 20.05 7.45 -5.78
C ILE A 623 20.37 6.13 -6.48
N PRO A 624 21.63 5.65 -6.45
CA PRO A 624 21.96 4.36 -7.06
C PRO A 624 21.36 3.20 -6.26
N ASP A 625 20.70 2.27 -6.95
CA ASP A 625 20.08 1.05 -6.40
C ASP A 625 21.00 0.22 -5.49
N VAL A 626 22.29 0.15 -5.83
CA VAL A 626 23.28 -0.64 -5.09
C VAL A 626 24.38 0.29 -4.57
N PRO A 627 24.62 0.32 -3.25
CA PRO A 627 25.62 1.19 -2.66
C PRO A 627 27.03 0.75 -3.10
N GLN A 628 27.93 1.72 -3.24
CA GLN A 628 29.32 1.46 -3.69
C GLN A 628 30.06 0.47 -2.80
N ARG A 629 29.83 0.51 -1.48
CA ARG A 629 30.42 -0.44 -0.52
C ARG A 629 30.06 -1.89 -0.85
N VAL A 630 28.80 -2.16 -1.22
CA VAL A 630 28.35 -3.50 -1.61
C VAL A 630 28.96 -3.91 -2.95
N LYS A 631 29.00 -3.02 -3.93
CA LYS A 631 29.66 -3.28 -5.23
C LYS A 631 31.13 -3.65 -5.04
N ASN A 632 31.86 -2.92 -4.19
CA ASN A 632 33.27 -3.18 -3.90
C ASN A 632 33.47 -4.49 -3.15
N LYS A 633 32.60 -4.81 -2.18
CA LYS A 633 32.64 -6.08 -1.46
C LYS A 633 32.45 -7.26 -2.41
N ILE A 634 31.42 -7.23 -3.25
CA ILE A 634 31.13 -8.28 -4.24
C ILE A 634 32.30 -8.41 -5.24
N LEU A 635 32.87 -7.29 -5.68
CA LEU A 635 34.03 -7.30 -6.58
C LEU A 635 35.23 -8.00 -5.92
N THR A 636 35.48 -7.72 -4.65
CA THR A 636 36.57 -8.34 -3.88
C THR A 636 36.34 -9.85 -3.72
N GLU A 637 35.14 -10.26 -3.32
CA GLU A 637 34.78 -11.68 -3.19
C GLU A 637 34.91 -12.43 -4.52
N LYS A 638 34.46 -11.82 -5.63
CA LYS A 638 34.64 -12.39 -6.97
C LYS A 638 36.10 -12.49 -7.39
N HIS A 639 36.90 -11.46 -7.09
CA HIS A 639 38.33 -11.47 -7.37
C HIS A 639 39.03 -12.61 -6.61
N ASP A 640 38.71 -12.78 -5.34
CA ASP A 640 39.32 -13.81 -4.50
C ASP A 640 38.90 -15.21 -4.93
N HIS A 641 37.62 -15.43 -5.27
CA HIS A 641 37.13 -16.70 -5.83
C HIS A 641 37.84 -17.06 -7.13
N LEU A 642 37.92 -16.13 -8.09
CA LEU A 642 38.62 -16.37 -9.36
C LEU A 642 40.12 -16.62 -9.15
N ARG A 643 40.73 -15.96 -8.17
CA ARG A 643 42.13 -16.17 -7.81
C ARG A 643 42.37 -17.56 -7.23
N GLU A 644 41.44 -18.08 -6.44
CA GLU A 644 41.48 -19.46 -5.92
C GLU A 644 41.30 -20.48 -7.05
N GLU A 645 40.30 -20.33 -7.92
CA GLU A 645 40.11 -21.21 -9.08
C GLU A 645 41.35 -21.24 -9.99
N LEU A 646 41.96 -20.09 -10.27
CA LEU A 646 43.19 -20.01 -11.09
C LEU A 646 44.41 -20.66 -10.42
N ARG A 647 44.47 -20.72 -9.08
CA ARG A 647 45.53 -21.40 -8.34
C ARG A 647 45.39 -22.92 -8.35
N GLU A 648 44.16 -23.42 -8.44
CA GLU A 648 43.89 -24.86 -8.49
C GLU A 648 44.11 -25.48 -9.87
N ILE A 649 44.28 -24.66 -10.93
CA ILE A 649 44.65 -25.14 -12.27
C ILE A 649 46.11 -25.62 -12.24
N PRO A 650 46.40 -26.92 -12.42
CA PRO A 650 47.77 -27.43 -12.40
C PRO A 650 48.60 -26.82 -13.55
N SER A 651 49.84 -26.45 -13.27
CA SER A 651 50.80 -25.86 -14.22
C SER A 651 51.09 -26.74 -15.45
N THR A 652 50.75 -28.03 -15.41
CA THR A 652 50.85 -28.98 -16.53
C THR A 652 49.86 -28.71 -17.66
N ASP A 653 48.68 -28.14 -17.39
CA ASP A 653 47.67 -27.84 -18.42
C ASP A 653 47.88 -26.50 -19.14
N LEU A 654 48.57 -25.55 -18.51
CA LEU A 654 48.93 -24.27 -19.15
C LEU A 654 50.09 -24.44 -20.14
N ALA A 655 51.05 -25.33 -19.85
CA ALA A 655 52.19 -25.61 -20.74
C ALA A 655 51.82 -26.56 -21.90
N GLY A 656 50.91 -27.52 -21.69
CA GLY A 656 50.47 -28.48 -22.72
C GLY A 656 49.67 -27.87 -23.87
N ARG A 657 48.98 -26.75 -23.64
CA ARG A 657 48.17 -26.05 -24.66
C ARG A 657 48.93 -25.05 -25.52
N VAL A 658 50.12 -24.61 -25.11
CA VAL A 658 50.96 -23.71 -25.92
C VAL A 658 51.98 -24.50 -26.75
N GLY A 659 52.32 -25.75 -26.36
CA GLY A 659 53.34 -26.56 -27.04
C GLY A 659 52.87 -27.55 -28.11
N SER A 660 51.58 -27.78 -28.34
CA SER A 660 51.13 -28.93 -29.17
C SER A 660 49.95 -28.69 -30.13
N SER A 661 49.75 -27.47 -30.63
CA SER A 661 48.77 -27.25 -31.73
C SER A 661 49.35 -26.49 -32.92
N GLY A 662 50.39 -27.08 -33.51
CA GLY A 662 50.58 -27.00 -34.95
C GLY A 662 49.66 -28.01 -35.64
N ARG A 663 48.68 -27.49 -36.39
CA ARG A 663 47.77 -28.16 -37.35
C ARG A 663 46.54 -28.94 -36.82
N ARG A 664 45.39 -28.32 -37.10
CA ARG A 664 44.07 -28.88 -37.50
C ARG A 664 43.17 -29.49 -36.41
N ARG A 665 42.34 -28.62 -35.81
CA ARG A 665 40.86 -28.61 -35.95
C ARG A 665 40.31 -27.42 -35.18
N ALA A 666 39.93 -26.37 -35.90
CA ALA A 666 39.22 -25.23 -35.33
C ALA A 666 37.75 -25.63 -35.10
N GLY A 667 37.41 -25.92 -33.84
CA GLY A 667 36.06 -26.15 -33.36
C GLY A 667 35.88 -25.46 -32.00
N SER A 668 35.46 -24.20 -32.05
CA SER A 668 34.78 -23.42 -31.00
C SER A 668 35.00 -23.81 -29.53
N LEU A 669 36.00 -23.20 -28.88
CA LEU A 669 35.95 -22.96 -27.43
C LEU A 669 36.21 -21.47 -27.16
N ARG A 670 35.19 -20.81 -26.59
CA ARG A 670 35.19 -19.40 -26.18
C ARG A 670 36.17 -19.17 -25.03
N LEU A 671 37.42 -18.89 -25.36
CA LEU A 671 38.35 -18.13 -24.52
C LEU A 671 38.42 -16.72 -25.11
N GLY A 672 37.50 -15.87 -24.70
CA GLY A 672 37.39 -14.51 -25.21
C GLY A 672 36.54 -13.67 -24.29
N LYS A 673 37.01 -13.47 -23.04
CA LYS A 673 36.46 -12.47 -22.11
C LYS A 673 37.36 -12.20 -20.89
N LEU A 674 38.68 -12.32 -21.05
CA LEU A 674 39.66 -11.99 -20.00
C LEU A 674 40.71 -10.97 -20.44
N GLN A 675 40.40 -10.19 -21.48
CA GLN A 675 41.21 -9.04 -21.87
C GLN A 675 40.33 -7.94 -22.48
N ARG A 676 39.60 -7.23 -21.62
CA ARG A 676 39.21 -5.82 -21.77
C ARG A 676 38.68 -5.30 -20.45
#